data_AF-A0A8T6LIU1-F1
#
_entry.id   AF-A0A8T6LIU1-F1
#
_cell.length_a   1.000
_cell.length_b   1.000
_cell.length_c   1.000
_cell.angle_alpha   90.00
_cell.angle_beta   90.00
_cell.angle_gamma   90.00
#
_symmetry.space_group_name_H-M   'P 1'
#
loop_
_entity.id
_entity.type
_entity.pdbx_description
1 polymer ?
#
loop_
_entity_poly.entity_id
_entity_poly.type
_entity_poly.pdbx_seq_one_letter_code
_entity_poly.pdbx_strand_id
1 'polypeptide(L)'
;SPDSRWIAYARRLDNQLRAIFVHDTEAGETHQLTDGMSDAITPVWDESGKYLYFLASTDYGLNTGWLDMTSYDRPVTRALYLALLDEDEPSPFLPRSDEEAEDDEEGEEGGSGAGGQGSGDGGSGSGGGASRSGQDGPAAVSIDFDGIARRIIDAPGLPLEDYAGLAPGPEGTVFVMQGGGFGGGELLKYSVEDRDAEDFVEQATAVTVSHDREHLLFRSGSAWRVVGTARAPGGNDGRLDFDGMRVRVEPTAEYAQMLRDGWRFMRDFLYVDNQHGAPWDDVWDWYSAWLPDVRHRSDFNQLLDMLSGEIAVGHSYVRGGDYPDLDNPRTGLLGADLEEDGGFYRITRIYDGGDWTPGTAGPLSIPGMDVSEGDYLLAVDGAELRAPTNPYELLEGTAGRTITLTVGPAPAMDETRDIIVEPIGNDGILRRWAWVEANQARVDEMSGGRLAYVWLPNTGQGGYQYFNRMYYAQQDREGAVIDERNNGGGSAADYIVDMLDRELTGYFNSRAGDRKPWTQPMAGLFGPKVMVINERAGSGGDLLPYLFRFKGVGPLVGTKTWGGLVGTWDTPPLIDGGGFVAPRGGFFDVNGEWAVEAEGVAPDIEVRNDPAPVIAGGDPQLEAAVNEALRLLETGKVTFADEPPPPVRYRRPGGGQ
;
A
#
# COMPACT_ATOMS: atom_id res chain seq x y z
N SER A 1 5.76 -30.07 -11.48
CA SER A 1 5.25 -30.48 -12.80
C SER A 1 4.16 -31.52 -12.61
N PRO A 2 3.35 -31.80 -13.65
CA PRO A 2 2.33 -32.85 -13.60
C PRO A 2 2.90 -34.23 -13.24
N ASP A 3 4.09 -34.58 -13.74
CA ASP A 3 4.80 -35.84 -13.45
C ASP A 3 5.50 -35.90 -12.09
N SER A 4 5.37 -34.87 -11.24
CA SER A 4 6.04 -34.77 -9.93
C SER A 4 7.58 -34.76 -9.95
N ARG A 5 8.23 -34.68 -11.12
CA ARG A 5 9.70 -34.64 -11.22
C ARG A 5 10.29 -33.24 -10.99
N TRP A 6 9.63 -32.20 -11.50
CA TRP A 6 10.19 -30.85 -11.56
C TRP A 6 9.50 -29.89 -10.58
N ILE A 7 10.29 -29.10 -9.86
CA ILE A 7 9.81 -27.99 -9.03
C ILE A 7 10.18 -26.69 -9.74
N ALA A 8 9.20 -25.86 -10.11
CA ALA A 8 9.44 -24.52 -10.63
C ALA A 8 9.24 -23.48 -9.54
N TYR A 9 10.13 -22.48 -9.46
CA TYR A 9 10.03 -21.41 -8.48
C TYR A 9 10.72 -20.15 -8.97
N ALA A 10 10.26 -19.00 -8.48
CA ALA A 10 10.96 -17.73 -8.66
C ALA A 10 12.01 -17.57 -7.55
N ARG A 11 13.21 -17.13 -7.91
CA ARG A 11 14.29 -16.86 -6.96
C ARG A 11 14.87 -15.47 -7.21
N ARG A 12 15.09 -14.71 -6.14
CA ARG A 12 15.77 -13.43 -6.18
C ARG A 12 17.26 -13.61 -6.49
N LEU A 13 17.75 -12.90 -7.49
CA LEU A 13 19.15 -12.85 -7.90
C LEU A 13 19.89 -11.73 -7.17
N ASP A 14 21.22 -11.67 -7.35
CA ASP A 14 22.08 -10.65 -6.72
C ASP A 14 21.69 -9.22 -7.14
N ASN A 15 21.17 -9.04 -8.35
CA ASN A 15 20.65 -7.77 -8.86
C ASN A 15 19.24 -7.41 -8.32
N GLN A 16 18.72 -8.18 -7.36
CA GLN A 16 17.40 -8.04 -6.73
C GLN A 16 16.18 -8.35 -7.62
N LEU A 17 16.36 -8.64 -8.91
CA LEU A 17 15.30 -9.16 -9.77
C LEU A 17 15.06 -10.64 -9.50
N ARG A 18 13.86 -11.12 -9.82
CA ARG A 18 13.53 -12.56 -9.73
C ARG A 18 13.69 -13.23 -11.08
N ALA A 19 14.28 -14.42 -11.07
CA ALA A 19 14.33 -15.31 -12.23
C ALA A 19 13.59 -16.62 -11.95
N ILE A 20 13.11 -17.27 -13.00
CA ILE A 20 12.46 -18.58 -12.91
C ILE A 20 13.53 -19.67 -12.93
N PHE A 21 13.45 -20.57 -11.96
CA PHE A 21 14.28 -21.75 -11.86
C PHE A 21 13.41 -23.01 -11.92
N VAL A 22 13.99 -24.09 -12.40
CA VAL A 22 13.46 -25.45 -12.28
C VAL A 22 14.47 -26.35 -11.58
N HIS A 23 13.98 -27.18 -10.67
CA HIS A 23 14.77 -28.18 -9.96
C HIS A 23 14.30 -29.58 -10.34
N ASP A 24 15.23 -30.41 -10.81
CA ASP A 24 15.01 -31.83 -11.08
C ASP A 24 15.14 -32.61 -9.77
N THR A 25 14.04 -33.17 -9.27
CA THR A 25 14.06 -33.94 -8.01
C THR A 25 14.71 -35.32 -8.14
N GLU A 26 14.84 -35.85 -9.37
CA GLU A 26 15.49 -37.13 -9.62
C GLU A 26 17.00 -36.96 -9.77
N ALA A 27 17.43 -35.95 -10.54
CA ALA A 27 18.87 -35.67 -10.74
C ALA A 27 19.49 -34.83 -9.60
N GLY A 28 18.69 -34.06 -8.87
CA GLY A 28 19.15 -33.12 -7.85
C GLY A 28 19.78 -31.85 -8.44
N GLU A 29 19.50 -31.54 -9.71
CA GLU A 29 20.08 -30.40 -10.44
C GLU A 29 19.09 -29.23 -10.52
N THR A 30 19.62 -28.01 -10.54
CA THR A 30 18.83 -26.77 -10.62
C THR A 30 19.27 -25.98 -11.84
N HIS A 31 18.30 -25.57 -12.66
CA HIS A 31 18.51 -24.81 -13.89
C HIS A 31 17.78 -23.47 -13.80
N GLN A 32 18.46 -22.40 -14.18
CA GLN A 32 17.87 -21.08 -14.35
C GLN A 32 17.30 -20.97 -15.78
N LEU A 33 16.01 -20.63 -15.91
CA LEU A 33 15.32 -20.55 -17.20
C LEU A 33 15.32 -19.12 -17.77
N THR A 34 15.12 -18.11 -16.93
CA THR A 34 15.12 -16.69 -17.35
C THR A 34 16.46 -16.03 -17.04
N ASP A 35 16.89 -15.09 -17.88
CA ASP A 35 18.26 -14.53 -17.83
C ASP A 35 18.52 -13.53 -16.69
N GLY A 36 17.47 -13.07 -16.00
CA GLY A 36 17.57 -12.07 -14.93
C GLY A 36 17.57 -10.62 -15.41
N MET A 37 17.23 -10.36 -16.67
CA MET A 37 17.03 -9.01 -17.23
C MET A 37 15.58 -8.51 -17.10
N SER A 38 14.69 -9.34 -16.56
CA SER A 38 13.30 -9.04 -16.21
C SER A 38 12.97 -9.60 -14.83
N ASP A 39 12.01 -8.99 -14.13
CA ASP A 39 11.46 -9.55 -12.90
C ASP A 39 10.41 -10.59 -13.26
N ALA A 40 10.76 -11.87 -13.13
CA ALA A 40 9.90 -13.01 -13.46
C ALA A 40 9.35 -13.70 -12.21
N ILE A 41 8.04 -13.95 -12.18
CA ILE A 41 7.32 -14.47 -11.02
C ILE A 41 6.31 -15.56 -11.37
N THR A 42 5.88 -16.27 -10.32
CA THR A 42 4.74 -17.21 -10.31
C THR A 42 4.76 -18.24 -11.44
N PRO A 43 5.80 -19.09 -11.53
CA PRO A 43 5.83 -20.13 -12.55
C PRO A 43 4.76 -21.20 -12.30
N VAL A 44 4.00 -21.55 -13.33
CA VAL A 44 2.90 -22.53 -13.28
C VAL A 44 3.01 -23.48 -14.48
N TRP A 45 2.95 -24.78 -14.21
CA TRP A 45 3.02 -25.81 -15.24
C TRP A 45 1.67 -25.95 -15.96
N ASP A 46 1.70 -26.08 -17.28
CA ASP A 46 0.56 -26.60 -18.02
C ASP A 46 0.24 -28.05 -17.64
N GLU A 47 -1.00 -28.49 -17.83
CA GLU A 47 -1.43 -29.85 -17.50
C GLU A 47 -0.81 -30.88 -18.44
N SER A 48 -0.63 -30.52 -19.71
CA SER A 48 0.04 -31.36 -20.72
C SER A 48 1.52 -31.58 -20.44
N GLY A 49 2.12 -30.79 -19.55
CA GLY A 49 3.57 -30.83 -19.29
C GLY A 49 4.43 -30.20 -20.39
N LYS A 50 3.83 -29.62 -21.43
CA LYS A 50 4.55 -29.01 -22.57
C LYS A 50 5.06 -27.59 -22.31
N TYR A 51 4.38 -26.87 -21.42
CA TYR A 51 4.59 -25.46 -21.19
C TYR A 51 4.83 -25.13 -19.71
N LEU A 52 5.64 -24.10 -19.48
CA LEU A 52 5.73 -23.41 -18.21
C LEU A 52 5.31 -21.95 -18.40
N TYR A 53 4.18 -21.58 -17.79
CA TYR A 53 3.70 -20.20 -17.76
C TYR A 53 4.40 -19.44 -16.63
N PHE A 54 4.64 -18.15 -16.82
CA PHE A 54 5.08 -17.23 -15.77
C PHE A 54 4.79 -15.79 -16.16
N LEU A 55 4.83 -14.87 -15.20
CA LEU A 55 4.70 -13.44 -15.48
C LEU A 55 6.08 -12.80 -15.48
N ALA A 56 6.35 -11.83 -16.36
CA ALA A 56 7.58 -11.05 -16.29
C ALA A 56 7.37 -9.56 -16.58
N SER A 57 8.14 -8.72 -15.89
CA SER A 57 8.17 -7.25 -16.05
C SER A 57 9.57 -6.77 -16.44
N THR A 58 9.63 -5.77 -17.32
CA THR A 58 10.87 -5.04 -17.65
C THR A 58 10.93 -3.63 -17.04
N ASP A 59 9.90 -3.20 -16.32
CA ASP A 59 9.78 -1.89 -15.67
C ASP A 59 9.89 -1.95 -14.13
N TYR A 60 10.22 -3.11 -13.56
CA TYR A 60 10.31 -3.34 -12.12
C TYR A 60 11.48 -2.62 -11.40
N GLY A 61 12.44 -2.01 -12.10
CA GLY A 61 13.72 -1.59 -11.53
C GLY A 61 13.63 -0.75 -10.25
N LEU A 62 12.74 0.26 -10.20
CA LEU A 62 12.53 1.12 -9.01
C LEU A 62 11.78 0.42 -7.86
N ASN A 63 11.19 -0.75 -8.11
CA ASN A 63 10.49 -1.56 -7.11
C ASN A 63 11.42 -2.61 -6.44
N THR A 64 12.70 -2.67 -6.81
CA THR A 64 13.68 -3.58 -6.18
C THR A 64 13.90 -3.25 -4.69
N GLY A 65 13.93 -1.96 -4.35
CA GLY A 65 13.90 -1.46 -2.98
C GLY A 65 12.46 -1.38 -2.47
N TRP A 66 11.86 -2.51 -2.10
CA TRP A 66 10.44 -2.57 -1.68
C TRP A 66 10.11 -1.68 -0.46
N LEU A 67 11.11 -1.36 0.37
CA LEU A 67 10.96 -0.47 1.53
C LEU A 67 11.11 1.01 1.15
N ASP A 68 11.67 1.31 -0.02
CA ASP A 68 12.02 2.65 -0.45
C ASP A 68 10.81 3.38 -1.00
N MET A 69 10.61 4.64 -0.61
CA MET A 69 9.56 5.49 -1.14
C MET A 69 9.71 5.75 -2.65
N THR A 70 10.89 5.55 -3.23
CA THR A 70 11.10 5.60 -4.70
C THR A 70 10.24 4.59 -5.48
N SER A 71 9.82 3.50 -4.84
CA SER A 71 8.90 2.50 -5.39
C SER A 71 7.44 2.96 -5.47
N TYR A 72 7.06 4.02 -4.73
CA TYR A 72 5.67 4.45 -4.65
C TYR A 72 5.17 5.04 -5.97
N ASP A 73 3.90 4.77 -6.28
CA ASP A 73 3.24 5.17 -7.52
C ASP A 73 4.06 4.83 -8.78
N ARG A 74 4.84 3.74 -8.71
CA ARG A 74 5.54 3.10 -9.84
C ARG A 74 4.82 1.81 -10.20
N PRO A 75 3.67 1.89 -10.92
CA PRO A 75 2.96 0.70 -11.34
C PRO A 75 3.90 -0.19 -12.14
N VAL A 76 3.81 -1.49 -11.90
CA VAL A 76 4.61 -2.50 -12.58
C VAL A 76 3.69 -3.21 -13.56
N THR A 77 4.07 -3.20 -14.84
CA THR A 77 3.32 -3.95 -15.85
C THR A 77 4.02 -5.27 -16.16
N ARG A 78 3.23 -6.33 -16.29
CA ARG A 78 3.71 -7.68 -16.58
C ARG A 78 3.02 -8.22 -17.82
N ALA A 79 3.74 -9.02 -18.58
CA ALA A 79 3.16 -9.89 -19.60
C ALA A 79 3.11 -11.32 -19.07
N LEU A 80 2.15 -12.10 -19.57
CA LEU A 80 2.16 -13.56 -19.47
C LEU A 80 3.16 -14.10 -20.50
N TYR A 81 4.11 -14.90 -20.03
CA TYR A 81 5.07 -15.63 -20.84
C TYR A 81 4.80 -17.13 -20.75
N LEU A 82 5.16 -17.81 -21.84
CA LEU A 82 5.14 -19.25 -21.98
C LEU A 82 6.53 -19.70 -22.42
N ALA A 83 7.14 -20.63 -21.67
CA ALA A 83 8.31 -21.37 -22.12
C ALA A 83 7.89 -22.68 -22.79
N LEU A 84 8.30 -22.89 -24.05
CA LEU A 84 8.23 -24.19 -24.70
C LEU A 84 9.37 -25.06 -24.19
N LEU A 85 9.04 -26.15 -23.52
CA LEU A 85 10.00 -26.96 -22.77
C LEU A 85 10.79 -27.92 -23.67
N ASP A 86 10.11 -28.54 -24.63
CA ASP A 86 10.69 -29.43 -25.62
C ASP A 86 11.09 -28.63 -26.89
N GLU A 87 12.19 -28.98 -27.55
CA GLU A 87 12.64 -28.30 -28.77
C GLU A 87 11.85 -28.67 -30.03
N ASP A 88 11.23 -29.85 -30.04
CA ASP A 88 10.44 -30.37 -31.16
C ASP A 88 8.95 -29.96 -31.08
N GLU A 89 8.50 -29.42 -29.94
CA GLU A 89 7.13 -28.91 -29.78
C GLU A 89 6.95 -27.60 -30.57
N PRO A 90 5.99 -27.53 -31.52
CA PRO A 90 5.73 -26.30 -32.26
C PRO A 90 5.16 -25.21 -31.35
N SER A 91 5.51 -23.95 -31.63
CA SER A 91 4.89 -22.82 -30.94
C SER A 91 3.36 -22.85 -31.08
N PRO A 92 2.59 -22.71 -29.98
CA PRO A 92 1.13 -22.59 -30.08
C PRO A 92 0.69 -21.29 -30.78
N PHE A 93 1.61 -20.36 -30.98
CA PHE A 93 1.37 -19.03 -31.55
C PHE A 93 1.85 -18.88 -33.00
N LEU A 94 2.15 -19.99 -33.70
CA LEU A 94 2.40 -19.95 -35.14
C LEU A 94 1.21 -19.28 -35.88
N PRO A 95 1.45 -18.50 -36.95
CA PRO A 95 0.37 -17.91 -37.74
C PRO A 95 -0.61 -18.98 -38.23
N ARG A 96 -1.92 -18.70 -38.10
CA ARG A 96 -2.99 -19.55 -38.66
C ARG A 96 -3.29 -19.07 -40.08
N SER A 97 -3.53 -19.99 -41.01
CA SER A 97 -4.06 -19.66 -42.34
C SER A 97 -5.51 -19.21 -42.21
N ASP A 98 -5.94 -18.23 -43.00
CA ASP A 98 -7.31 -17.77 -43.15
C ASP A 98 -8.06 -18.48 -44.29
N GLU A 99 -7.40 -19.41 -44.99
CA GLU A 99 -8.02 -20.27 -46.01
C GLU A 99 -8.83 -21.40 -45.35
N GLU A 100 -10.15 -21.41 -45.56
CA GLU A 100 -11.00 -22.57 -45.23
C GLU A 100 -10.59 -23.76 -46.10
N ALA A 101 -10.28 -24.90 -45.46
CA ALA A 101 -9.99 -26.13 -46.18
C ALA A 101 -11.27 -26.62 -46.87
N GLU A 102 -11.25 -26.71 -48.21
CA GLU A 102 -12.30 -27.38 -48.98
C GLU A 102 -12.23 -28.89 -48.68
N ASP A 103 -13.28 -29.43 -48.06
CA ASP A 103 -13.46 -30.88 -47.86
C ASP A 103 -13.58 -31.57 -49.23
N ASP A 104 -12.56 -32.35 -49.59
CA ASP A 104 -12.58 -33.26 -50.74
C ASP A 104 -13.55 -34.44 -50.46
N GLU A 105 -14.80 -34.31 -50.92
CA GLU A 105 -15.75 -35.43 -51.02
C GLU A 105 -15.43 -36.31 -52.26
N GLU A 106 -14.78 -37.45 -52.06
CA GLU A 106 -14.90 -38.61 -52.98
C GLU A 106 -15.93 -39.60 -52.44
N GLY A 107 -17.01 -39.75 -53.21
CA GLY A 107 -18.20 -40.53 -52.85
C GLY A 107 -18.13 -42.03 -53.11
N GLU A 108 -19.23 -42.70 -52.79
CA GLU A 108 -19.72 -43.84 -53.56
C GLU A 108 -21.23 -44.06 -53.31
N GLU A 109 -21.94 -44.25 -54.42
CA GLU A 109 -23.39 -44.48 -54.53
C GLU A 109 -23.79 -45.92 -54.12
N GLY A 110 -25.04 -46.07 -53.65
CA GLY A 110 -25.88 -47.18 -54.12
C GLY A 110 -26.84 -47.86 -53.14
N GLY A 111 -28.15 -47.57 -53.26
CA GLY A 111 -29.13 -48.67 -53.38
C GLY A 111 -30.19 -48.89 -52.28
N SER A 112 -31.23 -48.04 -52.26
CA SER A 112 -32.69 -48.33 -52.15
C SER A 112 -33.27 -49.34 -51.13
N GLY A 113 -34.28 -48.89 -50.37
CA GLY A 113 -35.29 -49.77 -49.74
C GLY A 113 -36.24 -49.05 -48.76
N ALA A 114 -37.45 -48.72 -49.22
CA ALA A 114 -38.46 -47.86 -48.59
C ALA A 114 -39.09 -48.32 -47.25
N GLY A 115 -39.54 -47.34 -46.44
CA GLY A 115 -40.84 -47.42 -45.75
C GLY A 115 -40.98 -46.80 -44.35
N GLY A 116 -41.57 -45.60 -44.26
CA GLY A 116 -42.65 -45.32 -43.28
C GLY A 116 -42.36 -44.49 -42.00
N GLN A 117 -42.57 -43.17 -42.12
CA GLN A 117 -43.27 -42.25 -41.19
C GLN A 117 -42.81 -42.09 -39.72
N GLY A 118 -42.43 -40.84 -39.39
CA GLY A 118 -42.94 -40.18 -38.17
C GLY A 118 -41.98 -39.29 -37.39
N SER A 119 -42.08 -37.97 -37.66
CA SER A 119 -41.95 -36.84 -36.71
C SER A 119 -40.59 -36.46 -36.08
N GLY A 120 -40.17 -35.21 -36.37
CA GLY A 120 -39.80 -34.22 -35.35
C GLY A 120 -38.31 -34.02 -35.07
N ASP A 121 -37.64 -33.31 -35.98
CA ASP A 121 -36.21 -32.98 -35.99
C ASP A 121 -35.85 -31.76 -35.12
N GLY A 122 -34.61 -31.77 -34.61
CA GLY A 122 -33.97 -30.77 -33.75
C GLY A 122 -32.64 -31.29 -33.17
N GLY A 123 -31.73 -31.81 -34.01
CA GLY A 123 -30.35 -32.21 -33.65
C GLY A 123 -29.48 -30.99 -33.28
N SER A 124 -28.50 -31.04 -32.36
CA SER A 124 -27.46 -32.05 -32.06
C SER A 124 -26.54 -32.36 -33.24
N GLY A 125 -25.50 -31.51 -33.40
CA GLY A 125 -24.30 -31.82 -34.18
C GLY A 125 -23.18 -32.30 -33.24
N SER A 126 -22.92 -33.60 -33.27
CA SER A 126 -21.78 -34.27 -32.66
C SER A 126 -20.84 -34.71 -33.77
N GLY A 127 -19.59 -34.28 -33.72
CA GLY A 127 -18.43 -34.84 -34.43
C GLY A 127 -17.16 -34.24 -33.83
N GLY A 128 -16.06 -34.95 -33.58
CA GLY A 128 -15.81 -36.37 -33.64
C GLY A 128 -14.80 -36.71 -32.55
N GLY A 129 -15.12 -37.74 -31.76
CA GLY A 129 -14.21 -38.27 -30.74
C GLY A 129 -13.02 -38.94 -31.39
N ALA A 130 -11.87 -38.28 -31.37
CA ALA A 130 -10.59 -38.95 -31.42
C ALA A 130 -10.38 -39.72 -30.12
N SER A 131 -9.95 -40.97 -30.26
CA SER A 131 -9.85 -41.96 -29.21
C SER A 131 -9.07 -41.48 -27.98
N ARG A 132 -9.74 -41.40 -26.84
CA ARG A 132 -9.11 -41.53 -25.52
C ARG A 132 -8.55 -42.96 -25.39
N SER A 133 -7.35 -43.19 -25.90
CA SER A 133 -6.53 -44.32 -25.46
C SER A 133 -5.85 -43.89 -24.15
N GLY A 134 -6.29 -44.49 -23.05
CA GLY A 134 -5.77 -44.21 -21.72
C GLY A 134 -4.26 -44.37 -21.63
N GLN A 135 -3.61 -43.31 -21.16
CA GLN A 135 -2.48 -43.43 -20.23
C GLN A 135 -2.99 -42.91 -18.90
N ASP A 136 -3.31 -43.82 -17.98
CA ASP A 136 -3.59 -43.51 -16.57
C ASP A 136 -2.27 -43.16 -15.84
N GLY A 137 -1.63 -42.08 -16.27
CA GLY A 137 -0.41 -41.54 -15.68
C GLY A 137 -0.27 -40.05 -15.98
N PRO A 138 0.36 -39.27 -15.08
CA PRO A 138 0.57 -37.85 -15.30
C PRO A 138 1.43 -37.61 -16.55
N ALA A 139 1.16 -36.50 -17.26
CA ALA A 139 1.92 -36.14 -18.45
C ALA A 139 3.41 -35.93 -18.12
N ALA A 140 4.28 -36.68 -18.81
CA ALA A 140 5.73 -36.61 -18.62
C ALA A 140 6.26 -35.25 -19.11
N VAL A 141 7.11 -34.61 -18.31
CA VAL A 141 7.74 -33.33 -18.65
C VAL A 141 9.17 -33.55 -19.12
N SER A 142 9.40 -33.25 -20.40
CA SER A 142 10.72 -33.16 -21.02
C SER A 142 11.14 -31.69 -21.11
N ILE A 143 12.39 -31.37 -20.76
CA ILE A 143 12.93 -30.02 -20.86
C ILE A 143 14.28 -30.08 -21.57
N ASP A 144 14.35 -29.49 -22.76
CA ASP A 144 15.61 -29.18 -23.42
C ASP A 144 16.10 -27.83 -22.90
N PHE A 145 17.28 -27.77 -22.29
CA PHE A 145 17.81 -26.49 -21.78
C PHE A 145 18.52 -25.67 -22.86
N ASP A 146 19.02 -26.34 -23.91
CA ASP A 146 19.71 -25.66 -24.99
C ASP A 146 18.75 -24.73 -25.74
N GLY A 147 19.13 -23.45 -25.80
CA GLY A 147 18.31 -22.42 -26.45
C GLY A 147 16.96 -22.12 -25.78
N ILE A 148 16.71 -22.58 -24.54
CA ILE A 148 15.41 -22.40 -23.86
C ILE A 148 14.99 -20.92 -23.77
N ALA A 149 15.94 -20.00 -23.59
CA ALA A 149 15.68 -18.56 -23.56
C ALA A 149 15.07 -18.02 -24.86
N ARG A 150 15.33 -18.67 -26.01
CA ARG A 150 14.74 -18.31 -27.31
C ARG A 150 13.36 -18.92 -27.52
N ARG A 151 12.97 -19.88 -26.67
CA ARG A 151 11.67 -20.56 -26.65
C ARG A 151 10.72 -20.01 -25.60
N ILE A 152 11.12 -18.94 -24.91
CA ILE A 152 10.27 -18.12 -24.07
C ILE A 152 9.61 -17.06 -24.95
N ILE A 153 8.29 -17.11 -25.04
CA ILE A 153 7.47 -16.22 -25.87
C ILE A 153 6.35 -15.59 -25.04
N ASP A 154 5.98 -14.35 -25.36
CA ASP A 154 4.82 -13.70 -24.75
C ASP A 154 3.51 -14.31 -25.27
N ALA A 155 2.53 -14.44 -24.39
CA ALA A 155 1.21 -14.95 -24.70
C ALA A 155 0.37 -13.84 -25.34
N PRO A 156 -0.04 -13.95 -26.63
CA PRO A 156 -0.81 -12.93 -27.31
C PRO A 156 -2.23 -12.81 -26.75
N GLY A 157 -2.88 -11.67 -26.97
CA GLY A 157 -4.26 -11.41 -26.54
C GLY A 157 -4.39 -10.86 -25.12
N LEU A 158 -3.28 -10.81 -24.37
CA LEU A 158 -3.25 -10.24 -23.02
C LEU A 158 -2.38 -8.96 -22.99
N PRO A 159 -2.93 -7.77 -22.68
CA PRO A 159 -2.16 -6.53 -22.63
C PRO A 159 -1.16 -6.50 -21.46
N LEU A 160 -0.24 -5.53 -21.48
CA LEU A 160 0.65 -5.26 -20.33
C LEU A 160 -0.15 -4.59 -19.21
N GLU A 161 -0.36 -5.30 -18.11
CA GLU A 161 -1.13 -4.81 -16.96
C GLU A 161 -0.47 -5.27 -15.65
N ASP A 162 -0.98 -4.83 -14.50
CA ASP A 162 -0.49 -5.22 -13.17
C ASP A 162 -0.91 -6.66 -12.80
N TYR A 163 -0.36 -7.67 -13.47
CA TYR A 163 -0.62 -9.07 -13.11
C TYR A 163 0.18 -9.48 -11.86
N ALA A 164 -0.52 -9.89 -10.80
CA ALA A 164 0.09 -10.18 -9.50
C ALA A 164 0.45 -11.66 -9.29
N GLY A 165 -0.14 -12.57 -10.07
CA GLY A 165 0.20 -13.98 -9.99
C GLY A 165 -0.60 -14.90 -10.90
N LEU A 166 -0.20 -16.17 -10.93
CA LEU A 166 -0.83 -17.21 -11.73
C LEU A 166 -1.38 -18.33 -10.84
N ALA A 167 -2.44 -18.98 -11.30
CA ALA A 167 -2.92 -20.25 -10.79
C ALA A 167 -3.08 -21.28 -11.94
N PRO A 168 -2.84 -22.58 -11.71
CA PRO A 168 -2.93 -23.60 -12.75
C PRO A 168 -4.36 -23.69 -13.29
N GLY A 169 -4.53 -23.79 -14.60
CA GLY A 169 -5.79 -24.11 -15.25
C GLY A 169 -5.75 -25.49 -15.90
N PRO A 170 -6.91 -26.04 -16.33
CA PRO A 170 -6.97 -27.21 -17.22
C PRO A 170 -6.00 -27.09 -18.41
N GLU A 171 -5.67 -28.21 -19.04
CA GLU A 171 -4.80 -28.28 -20.22
C GLU A 171 -5.02 -27.12 -21.22
N GLY A 172 -3.94 -26.42 -21.57
CA GLY A 172 -3.98 -25.29 -22.50
C GLY A 172 -4.50 -23.97 -21.89
N THR A 173 -4.75 -23.93 -20.58
CA THR A 173 -5.26 -22.72 -19.91
C THR A 173 -4.50 -22.39 -18.63
N VAL A 174 -4.50 -21.10 -18.27
CA VAL A 174 -3.91 -20.61 -17.02
C VAL A 174 -4.77 -19.48 -16.45
N PHE A 175 -4.92 -19.43 -15.14
CA PHE A 175 -5.58 -18.31 -14.48
C PHE A 175 -4.56 -17.22 -14.16
N VAL A 176 -4.91 -15.97 -14.47
CA VAL A 176 -4.07 -14.79 -14.27
C VAL A 176 -4.77 -13.82 -13.33
N MET A 177 -4.14 -13.49 -12.21
CA MET A 177 -4.64 -12.47 -11.29
C MET A 177 -4.17 -11.09 -11.73
N GLN A 178 -5.10 -10.19 -12.04
CA GLN A 178 -4.85 -8.78 -12.31
C GLN A 178 -5.15 -7.92 -11.08
N GLY A 179 -4.20 -7.06 -10.73
CA GLY A 179 -4.18 -6.29 -9.50
C GLY A 179 -4.21 -7.20 -8.28
N GLY A 180 -4.83 -6.71 -7.21
CA GLY A 180 -4.99 -7.44 -5.97
C GLY A 180 -4.39 -6.71 -4.78
N GLY A 181 -5.17 -6.64 -3.72
CA GLY A 181 -4.86 -5.98 -2.46
C GLY A 181 -5.99 -6.28 -1.46
N PHE A 182 -6.15 -5.44 -0.43
CA PHE A 182 -7.19 -5.65 0.57
C PHE A 182 -8.63 -5.71 0.00
N GLY A 183 -8.88 -5.13 -1.19
CA GLY A 183 -10.18 -5.14 -1.88
C GLY A 183 -10.40 -6.29 -2.87
N GLY A 184 -9.41 -7.15 -3.10
CA GLY A 184 -9.44 -8.18 -4.14
C GLY A 184 -8.98 -7.69 -5.51
N GLY A 185 -8.66 -8.64 -6.39
CA GLY A 185 -8.30 -8.42 -7.80
C GLY A 185 -9.26 -9.13 -8.75
N GLU A 186 -8.95 -9.08 -10.03
CA GLU A 186 -9.70 -9.78 -11.07
C GLU A 186 -8.94 -11.04 -11.49
N LEU A 187 -9.62 -12.18 -11.47
CA LEU A 187 -9.06 -13.44 -11.96
C LEU A 187 -9.53 -13.65 -13.40
N LEU A 188 -8.60 -13.63 -14.33
CA LEU A 188 -8.81 -13.93 -15.73
C LEU A 188 -8.48 -15.39 -16.01
N LYS A 189 -9.09 -15.99 -17.04
CA LYS A 189 -8.72 -17.29 -17.58
C LYS A 189 -8.18 -17.10 -18.99
N TYR A 190 -6.88 -17.36 -19.18
CA TYR A 190 -6.23 -17.31 -20.49
C TYR A 190 -6.29 -18.68 -21.18
N SER A 191 -6.65 -18.68 -22.46
CA SER A 191 -6.66 -19.86 -23.34
C SER A 191 -5.55 -19.74 -24.38
N VAL A 192 -4.64 -20.73 -24.40
CA VAL A 192 -3.55 -20.81 -25.40
C VAL A 192 -4.12 -21.09 -26.80
N GLU A 193 -5.19 -21.86 -26.88
CA GLU A 193 -5.87 -22.17 -28.14
C GLU A 193 -6.55 -20.93 -28.72
N ASP A 194 -7.29 -20.18 -27.91
CA ASP A 194 -8.01 -18.99 -28.38
C ASP A 194 -7.10 -17.77 -28.52
N ARG A 195 -5.95 -17.78 -27.83
CA ARG A 195 -5.00 -16.66 -27.73
C ARG A 195 -5.68 -15.43 -27.14
N ASP A 196 -6.49 -15.65 -26.11
CA ASP A 196 -7.30 -14.62 -25.47
C ASP A 196 -7.54 -14.94 -23.99
N ALA A 197 -7.93 -13.93 -23.22
CA ALA A 197 -8.34 -14.07 -21.83
C ALA A 197 -9.76 -13.58 -21.61
N GLU A 198 -10.50 -14.33 -20.78
CA GLU A 198 -11.84 -13.97 -20.35
C GLU A 198 -11.90 -13.73 -18.85
N ASP A 199 -12.74 -12.80 -18.41
CA ASP A 199 -13.00 -12.55 -16.98
C ASP A 199 -13.61 -13.81 -16.35
N PHE A 200 -13.01 -14.26 -15.24
CA PHE A 200 -13.45 -15.47 -14.55
C PHE A 200 -14.05 -15.16 -13.17
N VAL A 201 -13.35 -14.43 -12.31
CA VAL A 201 -13.85 -14.02 -10.98
C VAL A 201 -13.48 -12.58 -10.68
N GLU A 202 -14.49 -11.78 -10.35
CA GLU A 202 -14.30 -10.42 -9.84
C GLU A 202 -14.02 -10.41 -8.32
N GLN A 203 -13.20 -9.45 -7.87
CA GLN A 203 -12.90 -9.19 -6.46
C GLN A 203 -12.36 -10.43 -5.70
N ALA A 204 -11.55 -11.24 -6.37
CA ALA A 204 -10.89 -12.38 -5.76
C ALA A 204 -9.78 -11.92 -4.81
N THR A 205 -9.84 -12.36 -3.55
CA THR A 205 -8.84 -12.06 -2.50
C THR A 205 -7.97 -13.26 -2.16
N ALA A 206 -8.45 -14.47 -2.47
CA ALA A 206 -7.71 -15.71 -2.34
C ALA A 206 -8.19 -16.68 -3.43
N VAL A 207 -7.27 -17.44 -4.03
CA VAL A 207 -7.56 -18.40 -5.10
C VAL A 207 -6.68 -19.64 -4.92
N THR A 208 -7.28 -20.81 -5.06
CA THR A 208 -6.60 -22.10 -5.11
C THR A 208 -7.34 -23.00 -6.08
N VAL A 209 -6.61 -23.80 -6.84
CA VAL A 209 -7.16 -24.73 -7.82
C VAL A 209 -6.91 -26.16 -7.31
N SER A 210 -7.87 -27.05 -7.52
CA SER A 210 -7.74 -28.46 -7.18
C SER A 210 -6.61 -29.13 -7.97
N HIS A 211 -6.08 -30.24 -7.45
CA HIS A 211 -4.97 -30.95 -8.11
C HIS A 211 -5.32 -31.42 -9.53
N ASP A 212 -6.55 -31.87 -9.74
CA ASP A 212 -7.12 -32.26 -11.04
C ASP A 212 -7.53 -31.06 -11.93
N ARG A 213 -7.34 -29.83 -11.44
CA ARG A 213 -7.64 -28.57 -12.14
C ARG A 213 -9.09 -28.34 -12.52
N GLU A 214 -10.01 -29.20 -12.06
CA GLU A 214 -11.44 -29.12 -12.39
C GLU A 214 -12.19 -28.12 -11.51
N HIS A 215 -11.66 -27.80 -10.32
CA HIS A 215 -12.33 -26.95 -9.33
C HIS A 215 -11.45 -25.81 -8.83
N LEU A 216 -12.10 -24.68 -8.53
CA LEU A 216 -11.51 -23.46 -8.00
C LEU A 216 -12.13 -23.16 -6.63
N LEU A 217 -11.32 -23.11 -5.58
CA LEU A 217 -11.67 -22.51 -4.30
C LEU A 217 -11.21 -21.05 -4.33
N PHE A 218 -12.12 -20.12 -4.08
CA PHE A 218 -11.77 -18.70 -3.98
C PHE A 218 -12.54 -17.99 -2.88
N ARG A 219 -12.03 -16.81 -2.51
CA ARG A 219 -12.70 -15.87 -1.60
C ARG A 219 -12.98 -14.56 -2.31
N SER A 220 -14.22 -14.09 -2.23
CA SER A 220 -14.65 -12.76 -2.67
C SER A 220 -15.43 -12.09 -1.54
N GLY A 221 -14.96 -10.92 -1.09
CA GLY A 221 -15.40 -10.32 0.17
C GLY A 221 -15.20 -11.26 1.38
N SER A 222 -16.28 -11.54 2.12
CA SER A 222 -16.28 -12.49 3.24
C SER A 222 -16.64 -13.93 2.85
N ALA A 223 -17.06 -14.17 1.60
CA ALA A 223 -17.58 -15.46 1.18
C ALA A 223 -16.49 -16.33 0.55
N TRP A 224 -16.38 -17.57 1.03
CA TRP A 224 -15.64 -18.63 0.35
C TRP A 224 -16.55 -19.40 -0.61
N ARG A 225 -16.02 -19.78 -1.77
CA ARG A 225 -16.78 -20.46 -2.84
C ARG A 225 -15.94 -21.54 -3.51
N VAL A 226 -16.56 -22.67 -3.85
CA VAL A 226 -15.98 -23.75 -4.66
C VAL A 226 -16.78 -23.90 -5.95
N VAL A 227 -16.15 -23.68 -7.10
CA VAL A 227 -16.80 -23.69 -8.42
C VAL A 227 -15.98 -24.50 -9.42
N GLY A 228 -16.56 -24.89 -10.55
CA GLY A 228 -15.81 -25.55 -11.63
C GLY A 228 -14.96 -24.56 -12.44
N THR A 229 -13.86 -25.01 -13.04
CA THR A 229 -12.95 -24.16 -13.86
C THR A 229 -13.37 -24.01 -15.32
N ALA A 230 -14.41 -24.74 -15.75
CA ALA A 230 -14.87 -24.76 -17.14
C ALA A 230 -15.53 -23.45 -17.59
N ARG A 231 -16.23 -22.75 -16.67
CA ARG A 231 -16.93 -21.49 -16.95
C ARG A 231 -16.92 -20.57 -15.74
N ALA A 232 -17.00 -19.27 -15.95
CA ALA A 232 -17.10 -18.29 -14.88
C ALA A 232 -18.33 -18.58 -13.98
N PRO A 233 -18.22 -18.46 -12.65
CA PRO A 233 -19.33 -18.65 -11.73
C PRO A 233 -20.36 -17.51 -11.78
N GLY A 234 -21.65 -17.84 -11.67
CA GLY A 234 -22.73 -16.86 -11.60
C GLY A 234 -23.19 -16.60 -10.17
N GLY A 235 -23.61 -15.37 -9.85
CA GLY A 235 -24.37 -15.05 -8.63
C GLY A 235 -23.74 -15.55 -7.33
N ASN A 236 -24.39 -16.52 -6.67
CA ASN A 236 -23.96 -17.16 -5.41
C ASN A 236 -23.45 -18.60 -5.59
N ASP A 237 -23.07 -18.99 -6.81
CA ASP A 237 -22.58 -20.33 -7.11
C ASP A 237 -21.43 -20.74 -6.17
N GLY A 238 -21.49 -22.00 -5.73
CA GLY A 238 -20.41 -22.61 -4.94
C GLY A 238 -20.21 -22.07 -3.53
N ARG A 239 -21.04 -21.14 -3.04
CA ARG A 239 -20.88 -20.53 -1.72
C ARG A 239 -20.89 -21.57 -0.60
N LEU A 240 -19.87 -21.51 0.25
CA LEU A 240 -19.75 -22.32 1.46
C LEU A 240 -20.49 -21.64 2.62
N ASP A 241 -21.23 -22.44 3.39
CA ASP A 241 -21.92 -22.02 4.60
C ASP A 241 -21.16 -22.54 5.83
N PHE A 242 -20.78 -21.60 6.71
CA PHE A 242 -20.06 -21.88 7.94
C PHE A 242 -20.87 -21.54 9.20
N ASP A 243 -22.13 -21.10 9.08
CA ASP A 243 -22.93 -20.60 10.22
C ASP A 243 -23.19 -21.68 11.28
N GLY A 244 -23.13 -22.96 10.89
CA GLY A 244 -23.22 -24.12 11.78
C GLY A 244 -21.89 -24.64 12.32
N MET A 245 -20.75 -24.15 11.83
CA MET A 245 -19.44 -24.60 12.30
C MET A 245 -19.14 -24.05 13.68
N ARG A 246 -18.64 -24.91 14.56
CA ARG A 246 -18.23 -24.55 15.92
C ARG A 246 -16.83 -25.06 16.15
N VAL A 247 -15.99 -24.20 16.72
CA VAL A 247 -14.66 -24.55 17.20
C VAL A 247 -14.70 -24.55 18.71
N ARG A 248 -14.08 -25.55 19.33
CA ARG A 248 -13.87 -25.57 20.78
C ARG A 248 -12.59 -24.78 21.07
N VAL A 249 -12.76 -23.62 21.68
CA VAL A 249 -11.66 -22.76 22.15
C VAL A 249 -11.39 -23.06 23.61
N GLU A 250 -10.11 -23.22 23.98
CA GLU A 250 -9.66 -23.34 25.37
C GLU A 250 -8.61 -22.26 25.64
N PRO A 251 -9.03 -21.06 26.08
CA PRO A 251 -8.16 -19.89 26.11
C PRO A 251 -6.86 -20.11 26.87
N THR A 252 -6.91 -20.81 28.01
CA THR A 252 -5.70 -21.12 28.80
C THR A 252 -4.69 -21.97 28.02
N ALA A 253 -5.16 -22.91 27.20
CA ALA A 253 -4.29 -23.74 26.37
C ALA A 253 -3.73 -22.96 25.17
N GLU A 254 -4.55 -22.12 24.54
CA GLU A 254 -4.13 -21.24 23.45
C GLU A 254 -3.11 -20.20 23.94
N TYR A 255 -3.34 -19.57 25.08
CA TYR A 255 -2.39 -18.64 25.69
C TYR A 255 -1.05 -19.32 26.00
N ALA A 256 -1.04 -20.57 26.46
CA ALA A 256 0.21 -21.32 26.65
C ALA A 256 0.99 -21.50 25.35
N GLN A 257 0.28 -21.82 24.27
CA GLN A 257 0.86 -21.98 22.95
C GLN A 257 1.35 -20.63 22.38
N MET A 258 0.53 -19.59 22.48
CA MET A 258 0.82 -18.25 21.98
C MET A 258 1.97 -17.57 22.72
N LEU A 259 2.08 -17.76 24.05
CA LEU A 259 3.22 -17.24 24.82
C LEU A 259 4.52 -17.89 24.35
N ARG A 260 4.48 -19.21 24.11
CA ARG A 260 5.61 -19.96 23.57
C ARG A 260 5.97 -19.49 22.17
N ASP A 261 4.98 -19.22 21.33
CA ASP A 261 5.20 -18.64 20.00
C ASP A 261 5.84 -17.26 20.10
N GLY A 262 5.33 -16.36 20.93
CA GLY A 262 5.95 -15.05 21.15
C GLY A 262 7.42 -15.12 21.56
N TRP A 263 7.74 -16.00 22.53
CA TRP A 263 9.13 -16.26 22.94
C TRP A 263 9.99 -16.81 21.79
N ARG A 264 9.47 -17.77 21.01
CA ARG A 264 10.19 -18.34 19.86
C ARG A 264 10.34 -17.35 18.72
N PHE A 265 9.30 -16.57 18.43
CA PHE A 265 9.30 -15.61 17.34
C PHE A 265 10.34 -14.54 17.61
N MET A 266 10.42 -14.02 18.84
CA MET A 266 11.47 -13.08 19.19
C MET A 266 12.87 -13.71 19.07
N ARG A 267 13.06 -14.98 19.46
CA ARG A 267 14.35 -15.67 19.29
C ARG A 267 14.73 -15.90 17.81
N ASP A 268 13.77 -16.36 17.01
CA ASP A 268 14.00 -16.91 15.67
C ASP A 268 13.92 -15.84 14.56
N PHE A 269 13.24 -14.72 14.82
CA PHE A 269 12.99 -13.68 13.82
C PHE A 269 13.62 -12.33 14.12
N LEU A 270 14.08 -12.08 15.36
CA LEU A 270 14.79 -10.84 15.69
C LEU A 270 15.98 -10.63 14.76
N TYR A 271 16.24 -9.37 14.41
CA TYR A 271 17.31 -8.99 13.48
C TYR A 271 18.74 -9.38 13.92
N VAL A 272 18.92 -9.78 15.19
CA VAL A 272 20.18 -10.25 15.76
C VAL A 272 20.00 -11.53 16.56
N ASP A 273 20.98 -12.42 16.48
CA ASP A 273 20.94 -13.73 17.11
C ASP A 273 21.17 -13.71 18.63
N ASN A 274 21.65 -12.59 19.18
CA ASN A 274 22.05 -12.50 20.59
C ASN A 274 20.98 -11.90 21.51
N GLN A 275 19.77 -11.60 21.01
CA GLN A 275 18.67 -11.01 21.78
C GLN A 275 19.08 -9.78 22.63
N HIS A 276 19.98 -8.95 22.08
CA HIS A 276 20.57 -7.79 22.79
C HIS A 276 21.28 -8.14 24.11
N GLY A 277 21.65 -9.41 24.30
CA GLY A 277 22.28 -9.93 25.51
C GLY A 277 21.30 -10.36 26.60
N ALA A 278 19.99 -10.30 26.37
CA ALA A 278 19.00 -10.81 27.30
C ALA A 278 19.18 -12.34 27.53
N PRO A 279 19.10 -12.84 28.77
CA PRO A 279 19.19 -14.27 29.06
C PRO A 279 17.86 -14.95 28.66
N TRP A 280 17.67 -15.18 27.36
CA TRP A 280 16.35 -15.44 26.79
C TRP A 280 15.64 -16.69 27.34
N ASP A 281 16.39 -17.71 27.76
CA ASP A 281 15.85 -18.88 28.44
C ASP A 281 15.37 -18.54 29.88
N ASP A 282 16.09 -17.70 30.63
CA ASP A 282 15.66 -17.26 31.96
C ASP A 282 14.43 -16.34 31.86
N VAL A 283 14.38 -15.48 30.84
CA VAL A 283 13.21 -14.61 30.55
C VAL A 283 11.95 -15.45 30.35
N TRP A 284 12.04 -16.57 29.63
CA TRP A 284 10.93 -17.51 29.51
C TRP A 284 10.46 -18.02 30.87
N ASP A 285 11.38 -18.44 31.74
CA ASP A 285 11.04 -18.97 33.07
C ASP A 285 10.39 -17.91 33.96
N TRP A 286 10.82 -16.64 33.87
CA TRP A 286 10.24 -15.53 34.64
C TRP A 286 8.78 -15.25 34.26
N TYR A 287 8.49 -15.15 32.96
CA TYR A 287 7.18 -14.71 32.47
C TYR A 287 6.20 -15.86 32.29
N SER A 288 6.64 -17.04 31.85
CA SER A 288 5.76 -18.20 31.71
C SER A 288 5.13 -18.65 33.03
N ALA A 289 5.78 -18.35 34.16
CA ALA A 289 5.26 -18.58 35.50
C ALA A 289 3.97 -17.81 35.82
N TRP A 290 3.67 -16.72 35.10
CA TRP A 290 2.50 -15.86 35.33
C TRP A 290 1.28 -16.30 34.49
N LEU A 291 1.51 -17.14 33.48
CA LEU A 291 0.45 -17.66 32.61
C LEU A 291 -0.74 -18.27 33.37
N PRO A 292 -0.57 -19.01 34.49
CA PRO A 292 -1.69 -19.56 35.25
C PRO A 292 -2.66 -18.51 35.81
N ASP A 293 -2.26 -17.24 35.91
CA ASP A 293 -3.08 -16.13 36.44
C ASP A 293 -3.80 -15.32 35.35
N VAL A 294 -3.50 -15.57 34.08
CA VAL A 294 -4.15 -14.91 32.93
C VAL A 294 -5.61 -15.35 32.82
N ARG A 295 -6.54 -14.39 32.78
CA ARG A 295 -8.00 -14.66 32.71
C ARG A 295 -8.69 -13.96 31.55
N HIS A 296 -8.08 -12.92 30.99
CA HIS A 296 -8.62 -12.17 29.88
C HIS A 296 -7.57 -11.95 28.80
N ARG A 297 -8.03 -11.68 27.58
CA ARG A 297 -7.16 -11.44 26.43
C ARG A 297 -6.24 -10.23 26.59
N SER A 298 -6.68 -9.22 27.35
CA SER A 298 -5.84 -8.08 27.75
C SER A 298 -4.70 -8.47 28.67
N ASP A 299 -4.97 -9.36 29.65
CA ASP A 299 -3.94 -9.84 30.59
C ASP A 299 -2.86 -10.61 29.81
N PHE A 300 -3.29 -11.40 28.83
CA PHE A 300 -2.36 -12.10 27.94
C PHE A 300 -1.52 -11.13 27.10
N ASN A 301 -2.13 -10.10 26.50
CA ASN A 301 -1.38 -9.08 25.75
C ASN A 301 -0.33 -8.41 26.64
N GLN A 302 -0.71 -8.04 27.87
CA GLN A 302 0.24 -7.46 28.81
C GLN A 302 1.39 -8.42 29.15
N LEU A 303 1.09 -9.70 29.42
CA LEU A 303 2.11 -10.71 29.69
C LEU A 303 3.10 -10.85 28.53
N LEU A 304 2.58 -10.96 27.31
CA LEU A 304 3.40 -11.12 26.12
C LEU A 304 4.23 -9.86 25.80
N ASP A 305 3.67 -8.68 26.05
CA ASP A 305 4.36 -7.39 25.87
C ASP A 305 5.50 -7.20 26.88
N MET A 306 5.30 -7.62 28.14
CA MET A 306 6.38 -7.61 29.14
C MET A 306 7.50 -8.59 28.79
N LEU A 307 7.16 -9.80 28.31
CA LEU A 307 8.15 -10.78 27.85
C LEU A 307 9.00 -10.21 26.71
N SER A 308 8.36 -9.59 25.71
CA SER A 308 9.07 -9.03 24.56
C SER A 308 9.84 -7.75 24.91
N GLY A 309 9.38 -7.00 25.92
CA GLY A 309 10.01 -5.78 26.42
C GLY A 309 11.42 -6.00 27.01
N GLU A 310 11.76 -7.21 27.45
CA GLU A 310 13.11 -7.55 27.93
C GLU A 310 14.21 -7.41 26.86
N ILE A 311 13.84 -7.40 25.58
CA ILE A 311 14.79 -7.16 24.49
C ILE A 311 15.22 -5.68 24.43
N ALA A 312 14.39 -4.75 24.93
CA ALA A 312 14.63 -3.31 24.86
C ALA A 312 14.87 -2.79 23.42
N VAL A 313 14.01 -3.19 22.49
CA VAL A 313 14.05 -2.77 21.08
C VAL A 313 12.76 -2.05 20.69
N GLY A 314 12.88 -1.02 19.84
CA GLY A 314 11.76 -0.40 19.17
C GLY A 314 10.98 -1.42 18.32
N HIS A 315 9.74 -1.10 17.98
CA HIS A 315 8.90 -1.95 17.12
C HIS A 315 8.52 -3.35 17.65
N SER A 316 8.82 -3.66 18.90
CA SER A 316 8.22 -4.82 19.57
C SER A 316 6.78 -4.48 19.95
N TYR A 317 5.81 -5.09 19.28
CA TYR A 317 4.39 -4.78 19.46
C TYR A 317 3.55 -6.04 19.68
N VAL A 318 2.54 -5.90 20.55
CA VAL A 318 1.49 -6.89 20.75
C VAL A 318 0.13 -6.22 20.55
N ARG A 319 -0.77 -6.82 19.75
CA ARG A 319 -2.09 -6.22 19.46
C ARG A 319 -3.18 -7.24 19.18
N GLY A 320 -4.42 -6.81 19.36
CA GLY A 320 -5.61 -7.56 18.95
C GLY A 320 -5.74 -8.92 19.63
N GLY A 321 -6.32 -9.86 18.90
CA GLY A 321 -6.70 -11.20 19.37
C GLY A 321 -8.19 -11.30 19.69
N ASP A 322 -8.57 -12.43 20.25
CA ASP A 322 -9.96 -12.76 20.57
C ASP A 322 -10.43 -12.04 21.84
N TYR A 323 -11.07 -10.89 21.67
CA TYR A 323 -11.72 -10.12 22.74
C TYR A 323 -13.23 -10.38 22.76
N PRO A 324 -13.89 -10.27 23.92
CA PRO A 324 -15.35 -10.27 23.96
C PRO A 324 -15.94 -9.17 23.08
N ASP A 325 -16.99 -9.50 22.33
CA ASP A 325 -17.76 -8.52 21.58
C ASP A 325 -18.44 -7.54 22.55
N LEU A 326 -18.26 -6.25 22.27
CA LEU A 326 -18.91 -5.15 23.00
C LEU A 326 -19.79 -4.36 22.05
N ASP A 327 -21.01 -4.01 22.49
CA ASP A 327 -21.83 -3.01 21.80
C ASP A 327 -21.11 -1.65 21.89
N ASN A 328 -20.74 -1.08 20.74
CA ASN A 328 -20.00 0.18 20.69
C ASN A 328 -20.74 1.22 19.83
N PRO A 329 -21.78 1.89 20.37
CA PRO A 329 -22.47 2.96 19.66
C PRO A 329 -21.50 4.12 19.43
N ARG A 330 -21.16 4.40 18.17
CA ARG A 330 -20.24 5.49 17.85
C ARG A 330 -20.91 6.84 18.03
N THR A 331 -20.34 7.68 18.91
CA THR A 331 -20.73 9.08 19.05
C THR A 331 -20.51 9.85 17.75
N GLY A 332 -21.51 10.63 17.34
CA GLY A 332 -21.39 11.55 16.21
C GLY A 332 -20.65 12.83 16.58
N LEU A 333 -19.63 13.19 15.81
CA LEU A 333 -18.88 14.42 15.95
C LEU A 333 -19.33 15.42 14.88
N LEU A 334 -19.38 16.70 15.25
CA LEU A 334 -19.88 17.78 14.39
C LEU A 334 -18.76 18.50 13.60
N GLY A 335 -17.49 18.16 13.86
CA GLY A 335 -16.35 18.90 13.32
C GLY A 335 -16.29 20.33 13.83
N ALA A 336 -16.54 20.52 15.13
CA ALA A 336 -16.58 21.84 15.77
C ALA A 336 -16.07 21.78 17.20
N ASP A 337 -15.60 22.92 17.70
CA ASP A 337 -15.31 23.13 19.12
C ASP A 337 -16.49 23.83 19.80
N LEU A 338 -16.80 23.35 21.01
CA LEU A 338 -17.88 23.86 21.86
C LEU A 338 -17.28 24.37 23.16
N GLU A 339 -17.82 25.48 23.68
CA GLU A 339 -17.52 25.94 25.04
C GLU A 339 -18.81 26.22 25.79
N GLU A 340 -18.79 26.04 27.11
CA GLU A 340 -19.91 26.44 27.97
C GLU A 340 -20.00 27.97 28.03
N ASP A 341 -21.15 28.52 27.63
CA ASP A 341 -21.44 29.95 27.75
C ASP A 341 -22.95 30.17 28.00
N GLY A 342 -23.28 31.05 28.95
CA GLY A 342 -24.68 31.38 29.27
C GLY A 342 -25.57 30.21 29.73
N GLY A 343 -25.01 29.08 30.14
CA GLY A 343 -25.75 27.85 30.49
C GLY A 343 -26.07 26.94 29.29
N PHE A 344 -25.55 27.27 28.11
CA PHE A 344 -25.62 26.51 26.86
C PHE A 344 -24.20 26.28 26.31
N TYR A 345 -24.09 25.76 25.09
CA TYR A 345 -22.81 25.55 24.42
C TYR A 345 -22.68 26.45 23.20
N ARG A 346 -21.66 27.31 23.18
CA ARG A 346 -21.31 28.15 22.04
C ARG A 346 -20.36 27.42 21.11
N ILE A 347 -20.60 27.47 19.81
CA ILE A 347 -19.69 26.98 18.78
C ILE A 347 -18.55 27.99 18.64
N THR A 348 -17.35 27.60 19.05
CA THR A 348 -16.16 28.48 19.02
C THR A 348 -15.36 28.33 17.75
N ARG A 349 -15.43 27.16 17.12
CA ARG A 349 -14.76 26.88 15.86
C ARG A 349 -15.55 25.88 15.05
N ILE A 350 -15.65 26.12 13.74
CA ILE A 350 -16.14 25.13 12.77
C ILE A 350 -14.93 24.70 11.93
N TYR A 351 -14.64 23.41 11.94
CA TYR A 351 -13.57 22.84 11.12
C TYR A 351 -14.12 22.42 9.75
N ASP A 352 -13.40 22.81 8.71
CA ASP A 352 -13.65 22.34 7.35
C ASP A 352 -12.59 21.31 6.91
N GLY A 353 -12.77 20.81 5.69
CA GLY A 353 -11.89 19.81 5.09
C GLY A 353 -10.65 20.37 4.42
N GLY A 354 -10.43 21.69 4.46
CA GLY A 354 -9.51 22.44 3.64
C GLY A 354 -9.82 22.37 2.15
N ASP A 355 -9.17 23.26 1.38
CA ASP A 355 -9.34 23.30 -0.07
C ASP A 355 -8.78 22.02 -0.74
N TRP A 356 -9.38 21.59 -1.85
CA TRP A 356 -8.88 20.51 -2.71
C TRP A 356 -8.64 19.15 -2.00
N THR A 357 -9.41 18.86 -0.95
CA THR A 357 -9.33 17.59 -0.21
C THR A 357 -10.68 16.85 -0.31
N PRO A 358 -10.88 15.98 -1.31
CA PRO A 358 -12.13 15.26 -1.46
C PRO A 358 -12.43 14.36 -0.25
N GLY A 359 -13.70 14.31 0.16
CA GLY A 359 -14.17 13.40 1.22
C GLY A 359 -13.89 13.85 2.65
N THR A 360 -13.37 15.06 2.87
CA THR A 360 -13.09 15.60 4.21
C THR A 360 -14.02 16.75 4.61
N ALA A 361 -15.21 16.88 4.03
CA ALA A 361 -16.13 17.95 4.44
C ALA A 361 -16.57 17.78 5.90
N GLY A 362 -16.46 18.84 6.70
CA GLY A 362 -16.94 18.88 8.07
C GLY A 362 -18.47 18.94 8.11
N PRO A 363 -19.14 18.27 9.07
CA PRO A 363 -20.61 18.24 9.13
C PRO A 363 -21.26 19.63 9.16
N LEU A 364 -20.67 20.58 9.90
CA LEU A 364 -21.17 21.96 10.00
C LEU A 364 -20.54 22.92 8.98
N SER A 365 -19.54 22.48 8.21
CA SER A 365 -18.83 23.34 7.25
C SER A 365 -19.36 23.19 5.82
N ILE A 366 -20.42 22.42 5.60
CA ILE A 366 -21.00 22.20 4.28
C ILE A 366 -21.55 23.54 3.75
N PRO A 367 -21.20 23.96 2.51
CA PRO A 367 -21.75 25.18 1.93
C PRO A 367 -23.28 25.19 1.93
N GLY A 368 -23.87 26.23 2.48
CA GLY A 368 -25.32 26.37 2.64
C GLY A 368 -25.87 25.88 3.98
N MET A 369 -25.02 25.35 4.87
CA MET A 369 -25.40 25.10 6.26
C MET A 369 -25.64 26.44 6.98
N ASP A 370 -26.84 26.62 7.55
CA ASP A 370 -27.21 27.84 8.25
C ASP A 370 -26.70 27.82 9.70
N VAL A 371 -25.37 27.80 9.88
CA VAL A 371 -24.66 27.78 11.17
C VAL A 371 -23.36 28.57 11.06
N SER A 372 -22.95 29.23 12.13
CA SER A 372 -21.74 30.04 12.17
C SER A 372 -21.04 29.92 13.52
N GLU A 373 -19.73 30.19 13.53
CA GLU A 373 -19.01 30.39 14.78
C GLU A 373 -19.66 31.53 15.57
N GLY A 374 -19.86 31.31 16.88
CA GLY A 374 -20.61 32.19 17.78
C GLY A 374 -22.06 31.78 18.01
N ASP A 375 -22.67 30.95 17.13
CA ASP A 375 -23.98 30.36 17.42
C ASP A 375 -23.92 29.39 18.59
N TYR A 376 -25.06 29.16 19.23
CA TYR A 376 -25.26 28.21 20.32
C TYR A 376 -25.89 26.93 19.79
N LEU A 377 -25.36 25.78 20.25
CA LEU A 377 -26.01 24.48 20.12
C LEU A 377 -27.00 24.31 21.25
N LEU A 378 -28.29 24.33 20.92
CA LEU A 378 -29.39 24.42 21.88
C LEU A 378 -30.16 23.10 22.04
N ALA A 379 -30.23 22.27 21.00
CA ALA A 379 -30.84 20.95 21.09
C ALA A 379 -30.26 19.97 20.05
N VAL A 380 -30.35 18.67 20.34
CA VAL A 380 -30.01 17.56 19.44
C VAL A 380 -31.21 16.63 19.36
N ASP A 381 -31.75 16.42 18.16
CA ASP A 381 -33.00 15.66 17.91
C ASP A 381 -34.17 16.10 18.82
N GLY A 382 -34.27 17.41 19.06
CA GLY A 382 -35.29 18.02 19.91
C GLY A 382 -35.06 17.85 21.42
N ALA A 383 -34.01 17.15 21.85
CA ALA A 383 -33.58 17.13 23.24
C ALA A 383 -32.74 18.38 23.55
N GLU A 384 -33.26 19.25 24.42
CA GLU A 384 -32.58 20.49 24.82
C GLU A 384 -31.22 20.18 25.48
N LEU A 385 -30.18 20.86 25.02
CA LEU A 385 -28.82 20.75 25.53
C LEU A 385 -28.52 21.95 26.42
N ARG A 386 -28.31 21.71 27.71
CA ARG A 386 -27.90 22.72 28.69
C ARG A 386 -26.67 22.27 29.45
N ALA A 387 -25.81 23.21 29.83
CA ALA A 387 -24.75 22.93 30.79
C ALA A 387 -25.35 22.53 32.15
N PRO A 388 -24.75 21.57 32.88
CA PRO A 388 -23.47 20.92 32.63
C PRO A 388 -23.57 19.57 31.88
N THR A 389 -24.68 19.29 31.17
CA THR A 389 -24.82 18.04 30.41
C THR A 389 -23.75 17.95 29.35
N ASN A 390 -22.97 16.86 29.32
CA ASN A 390 -21.94 16.68 28.31
C ASN A 390 -22.59 16.64 26.90
N PRO A 391 -22.21 17.55 25.97
CA PRO A 391 -22.84 17.63 24.65
C PRO A 391 -22.76 16.33 23.86
N TYR A 392 -21.72 15.52 24.09
CA TYR A 392 -21.51 14.26 23.39
C TYR A 392 -22.46 13.14 23.84
N GLU A 393 -23.13 13.27 24.99
CA GLU A 393 -24.16 12.30 25.43
C GLU A 393 -25.34 12.28 24.48
N LEU A 394 -25.81 13.46 24.03
CA LEU A 394 -26.92 13.54 23.08
C LEU A 394 -26.53 13.13 21.65
N LEU A 395 -25.22 12.98 21.39
CA LEU A 395 -24.68 12.54 20.11
C LEU A 395 -24.30 11.05 20.12
N GLU A 396 -24.58 10.31 21.19
CA GLU A 396 -24.28 8.88 21.26
C GLU A 396 -25.02 8.09 20.16
N GLY A 397 -24.26 7.27 19.43
CA GLY A 397 -24.76 6.49 18.31
C GLY A 397 -25.14 7.30 17.07
N THR A 398 -25.07 8.63 17.04
CA THR A 398 -25.54 9.46 15.90
C THR A 398 -24.58 9.48 14.70
N ALA A 399 -23.38 8.92 14.82
CA ALA A 399 -22.42 8.87 13.71
C ALA A 399 -23.02 8.20 12.45
N GLY A 400 -22.94 8.88 11.30
CA GLY A 400 -23.49 8.43 10.02
C GLY A 400 -25.02 8.40 9.96
N ARG A 401 -25.71 8.98 10.94
CA ARG A 401 -27.17 9.12 10.95
C ARG A 401 -27.53 10.59 10.75
N THR A 402 -28.54 10.85 9.93
CA THR A 402 -29.11 12.19 9.80
C THR A 402 -29.86 12.56 11.09
N ILE A 403 -29.46 13.67 11.71
CA ILE A 403 -30.07 14.23 12.92
C ILE A 403 -30.45 15.70 12.70
N THR A 404 -31.27 16.23 13.60
CA THR A 404 -31.61 17.65 13.65
C THR A 404 -30.86 18.33 14.79
N LEU A 405 -30.18 19.45 14.52
CA LEU A 405 -29.65 20.34 15.55
C LEU A 405 -30.49 21.61 15.60
N THR A 406 -30.85 22.06 16.80
CA THR A 406 -31.39 23.41 16.99
C THR A 406 -30.24 24.33 17.37
N VAL A 407 -30.04 25.39 16.58
CA VAL A 407 -29.00 26.40 16.78
C VAL A 407 -29.58 27.81 16.83
N GLY A 408 -28.89 28.75 17.47
CA GLY A 408 -29.35 30.14 17.57
C GLY A 408 -28.25 31.12 17.95
N PRO A 409 -28.45 32.44 17.75
CA PRO A 409 -27.41 33.45 17.99
C PRO A 409 -27.20 33.77 19.48
N ALA A 410 -28.04 33.26 20.38
CA ALA A 410 -28.07 33.58 21.80
C ALA A 410 -28.22 32.30 22.67
N PRO A 411 -27.83 32.34 23.95
CA PRO A 411 -27.99 31.23 24.90
C PRO A 411 -29.46 31.12 25.37
N ALA A 412 -30.39 30.98 24.44
CA ALA A 412 -31.81 30.94 24.69
C ALA A 412 -32.57 30.26 23.54
N MET A 413 -33.76 29.74 23.84
CA MET A 413 -34.62 29.00 22.89
C MET A 413 -35.52 29.93 22.04
N ASP A 414 -35.19 31.21 21.95
CA ASP A 414 -35.80 32.18 21.04
C ASP A 414 -34.90 32.43 19.83
N GLU A 415 -35.50 32.83 18.70
CA GLU A 415 -34.78 33.10 17.44
C GLU A 415 -33.90 31.92 16.95
N THR A 416 -34.33 30.70 17.25
CA THR A 416 -33.62 29.48 16.86
C THR A 416 -33.99 29.02 15.44
N ARG A 417 -33.15 28.15 14.90
CA ARG A 417 -33.38 27.45 13.63
C ARG A 417 -32.92 26.01 13.74
N ASP A 418 -33.59 25.14 12.99
CA ASP A 418 -33.23 23.74 12.90
C ASP A 418 -32.40 23.50 11.64
N ILE A 419 -31.27 22.83 11.81
CA ILE A 419 -30.42 22.37 10.72
C ILE A 419 -30.35 20.85 10.72
N ILE A 420 -30.27 20.27 9.52
CA ILE A 420 -30.13 18.82 9.33
C ILE A 420 -28.66 18.54 9.07
N VAL A 421 -28.08 17.63 9.86
CA VAL A 421 -26.66 17.27 9.77
C VAL A 421 -26.47 15.77 9.80
N GLU A 422 -25.38 15.29 9.19
CA GLU A 422 -24.90 13.92 9.35
C GLU A 422 -23.56 13.97 10.11
N PRO A 423 -23.55 13.69 11.43
CA PRO A 423 -22.33 13.68 12.23
C PRO A 423 -21.37 12.57 11.78
N ILE A 424 -20.07 12.82 11.89
CA ILE A 424 -19.02 11.87 11.52
C ILE A 424 -18.47 11.15 12.76
N GLY A 425 -18.04 9.90 12.61
CA GLY A 425 -17.46 9.14 13.73
C GLY A 425 -16.04 9.56 14.13
N ASN A 426 -15.38 10.43 13.34
CA ASN A 426 -14.02 10.89 13.58
C ASN A 426 -13.77 12.22 12.84
N ASP A 427 -13.51 13.31 13.56
CA ASP A 427 -13.20 14.63 13.00
C ASP A 427 -11.68 14.95 13.02
N GLY A 428 -10.84 13.98 13.37
CA GLY A 428 -9.40 14.16 13.53
C GLY A 428 -8.69 14.59 12.26
N ILE A 429 -9.22 14.25 11.08
CA ILE A 429 -8.68 14.74 9.80
C ILE A 429 -8.93 16.25 9.62
N LEU A 430 -10.11 16.75 10.00
CA LEU A 430 -10.48 18.17 9.89
C LEU A 430 -9.57 19.01 10.80
N ARG A 431 -9.43 18.56 12.05
CA ARG A 431 -8.59 19.21 13.07
C ARG A 431 -7.13 19.23 12.65
N ARG A 432 -6.65 18.13 12.07
CA ARG A 432 -5.29 18.04 11.55
C ARG A 432 -5.06 19.02 10.42
N TRP A 433 -6.00 19.13 9.48
CA TRP A 433 -5.86 20.03 8.35
C TRP A 433 -5.89 21.51 8.75
N ALA A 434 -6.79 21.87 9.67
CA ALA A 434 -6.80 23.19 10.28
C ALA A 434 -5.47 23.54 10.99
N TRP A 435 -4.81 22.57 11.61
CA TRP A 435 -3.48 22.77 12.20
C TRP A 435 -2.40 22.97 11.13
N VAL A 436 -2.43 22.19 10.04
CA VAL A 436 -1.49 22.32 8.92
C VAL A 436 -1.61 23.67 8.22
N GLU A 437 -2.82 24.11 7.92
CA GLU A 437 -3.08 25.40 7.27
C GLU A 437 -2.67 26.58 8.17
N ALA A 438 -2.93 26.49 9.48
CA ALA A 438 -2.48 27.50 10.43
C ALA A 438 -0.95 27.62 10.47
N ASN A 439 -0.23 26.49 10.41
CA ASN A 439 1.22 26.49 10.34
C ASN A 439 1.74 27.04 9.01
N GLN A 440 1.12 26.67 7.88
CA GLN A 440 1.47 27.22 6.57
C GLN A 440 1.30 28.75 6.57
N ALA A 441 0.17 29.26 7.06
CA ALA A 441 -0.11 30.68 7.16
C ALA A 441 0.93 31.40 8.06
N ARG A 442 1.34 30.77 9.16
CA ARG A 442 2.40 31.29 10.04
C ARG A 442 3.74 31.38 9.34
N VAL A 443 4.15 30.36 8.59
CA VAL A 443 5.39 30.39 7.80
C VAL A 443 5.33 31.48 6.72
N ASP A 444 4.20 31.61 6.04
CA ASP A 444 3.98 32.66 5.04
C ASP A 444 4.06 34.06 5.68
N GLU A 445 3.40 34.29 6.81
CA GLU A 445 3.41 35.58 7.52
C GLU A 445 4.83 35.94 7.99
N MET A 446 5.50 35.02 8.70
CA MET A 446 6.82 35.26 9.26
C MET A 446 7.91 35.44 8.19
N SER A 447 7.78 34.73 7.07
CA SER A 447 8.76 34.80 5.96
C SER A 447 8.45 35.87 4.93
N GLY A 448 7.27 36.52 5.00
CA GLY A 448 6.76 37.38 3.95
C GLY A 448 6.51 36.64 2.64
N GLY A 449 6.07 35.39 2.71
CA GLY A 449 5.83 34.50 1.56
C GLY A 449 7.11 34.02 0.87
N ARG A 450 8.26 34.02 1.54
CA ARG A 450 9.54 33.61 0.94
C ARG A 450 9.86 32.14 1.13
N LEU A 451 9.30 31.51 2.16
CA LEU A 451 9.55 30.10 2.48
C LEU A 451 8.32 29.25 2.16
N ALA A 452 8.56 28.08 1.58
CA ALA A 452 7.55 27.03 1.52
C ALA A 452 7.38 26.37 2.89
N TYR A 453 6.19 25.87 3.19
CA TYR A 453 5.93 24.95 4.30
C TYR A 453 5.44 23.62 3.76
N VAL A 454 6.08 22.53 4.17
CA VAL A 454 5.73 21.16 3.74
C VAL A 454 5.62 20.30 4.98
N TRP A 455 4.45 19.73 5.24
CA TRP A 455 4.22 18.85 6.39
C TRP A 455 4.12 17.38 5.97
N LEU A 456 4.74 16.51 6.77
CA LEU A 456 4.83 15.07 6.53
C LEU A 456 4.23 14.28 7.70
N PRO A 457 3.02 13.72 7.60
CA PRO A 457 2.40 12.95 8.70
C PRO A 457 3.11 11.64 9.04
N ASN A 458 3.80 11.06 8.06
CA ASN A 458 4.46 9.78 8.13
C ASN A 458 5.44 9.66 6.96
N THR A 459 6.17 8.55 6.83
CA THR A 459 6.93 8.19 5.62
C THR A 459 6.25 7.05 4.84
N GLY A 460 4.94 6.91 5.01
CA GLY A 460 4.08 6.03 4.19
C GLY A 460 3.38 6.79 3.07
N GLN A 461 2.33 6.20 2.50
CA GLN A 461 1.60 6.78 1.36
C GLN A 461 1.05 8.19 1.66
N GLY A 462 0.62 8.43 2.90
CA GLY A 462 0.18 9.75 3.34
C GLY A 462 1.29 10.79 3.19
N GLY A 463 2.45 10.54 3.79
CA GLY A 463 3.64 11.40 3.67
C GLY A 463 4.03 11.67 2.23
N TYR A 464 4.06 10.63 1.39
CA TYR A 464 4.32 10.76 -0.04
C TYR A 464 3.34 11.72 -0.73
N GLN A 465 2.03 11.53 -0.52
CA GLN A 465 1.00 12.36 -1.13
C GLN A 465 1.07 13.81 -0.65
N TYR A 466 1.23 14.04 0.66
CA TYR A 466 1.32 15.39 1.23
C TYR A 466 2.60 16.11 0.79
N PHE A 467 3.74 15.41 0.74
CA PHE A 467 4.98 15.97 0.19
C PHE A 467 4.74 16.48 -1.24
N ASN A 468 4.27 15.61 -2.14
CA ASN A 468 4.09 15.96 -3.55
C ASN A 468 3.06 17.09 -3.71
N ARG A 469 1.98 17.08 -2.93
CA ARG A 469 0.95 18.13 -2.94
C ARG A 469 1.51 19.48 -2.48
N MET A 470 2.19 19.53 -1.35
CA MET A 470 2.60 20.79 -0.73
C MET A 470 3.91 21.34 -1.33
N TYR A 471 4.90 20.49 -1.59
CA TYR A 471 6.21 20.91 -2.11
C TYR A 471 6.10 21.49 -3.52
N TYR A 472 5.45 20.77 -4.44
CA TYR A 472 5.37 21.21 -5.84
C TYR A 472 4.41 22.40 -6.05
N ALA A 473 3.48 22.65 -5.13
CA ALA A 473 2.64 23.85 -5.16
C ALA A 473 3.40 25.14 -4.80
N GLN A 474 4.64 25.02 -4.29
CA GLN A 474 5.40 26.14 -3.69
C GLN A 474 6.82 26.26 -4.28
N GLN A 475 7.05 25.78 -5.51
CA GLN A 475 8.38 25.79 -6.14
C GLN A 475 8.94 27.19 -6.45
N ASP A 476 8.08 28.21 -6.42
CA ASP A 476 8.44 29.61 -6.62
C ASP A 476 9.02 30.27 -5.35
N ARG A 477 8.95 29.58 -4.20
CA ARG A 477 9.52 30.05 -2.93
C ARG A 477 11.05 30.00 -2.94
N GLU A 478 11.67 30.85 -2.13
CA GLU A 478 13.13 31.01 -2.08
C GLU A 478 13.82 29.95 -1.22
N GLY A 479 13.09 29.27 -0.32
CA GLY A 479 13.57 28.22 0.59
C GLY A 479 12.39 27.44 1.16
N ALA A 480 12.62 26.46 2.03
CA ALA A 480 11.54 25.64 2.60
C ALA A 480 11.75 25.26 4.07
N VAL A 481 10.66 25.14 4.81
CA VAL A 481 10.56 24.47 6.11
C VAL A 481 9.83 23.15 5.91
N ILE A 482 10.50 22.06 6.25
CA ILE A 482 9.97 20.69 6.16
C ILE A 482 9.58 20.26 7.58
N ASP A 483 8.28 20.20 7.87
CA ASP A 483 7.77 19.80 9.18
C ASP A 483 7.55 18.29 9.23
N GLU A 484 8.48 17.61 9.89
CA GLU A 484 8.54 16.16 10.07
C GLU A 484 8.06 15.74 11.47
N ARG A 485 7.61 16.70 12.29
CA ARG A 485 7.16 16.40 13.65
C ARG A 485 5.99 15.44 13.68
N ASN A 486 6.04 14.51 14.64
CA ASN A 486 5.03 13.46 14.85
C ASN A 486 4.89 12.46 13.68
N ASN A 487 5.90 12.38 12.81
CA ASN A 487 5.93 11.42 11.71
C ASN A 487 5.99 9.98 12.23
N GLY A 488 4.94 9.21 12.00
CA GLY A 488 4.83 7.84 12.50
C GLY A 488 5.68 6.78 11.76
N GLY A 489 6.52 7.20 10.81
CA GLY A 489 7.32 6.32 9.97
C GLY A 489 6.53 5.60 8.88
N GLY A 490 7.05 4.46 8.40
CA GLY A 490 6.58 3.81 7.18
C GLY A 490 7.75 3.30 6.38
N SER A 491 7.87 3.77 5.14
CA SER A 491 8.95 3.42 4.21
C SER A 491 10.21 4.27 4.44
N ALA A 492 11.32 3.85 3.84
CA ALA A 492 12.53 4.66 3.78
C ALA A 492 12.30 5.86 2.86
N ALA A 493 12.46 7.08 3.38
CA ALA A 493 12.08 8.31 2.68
C ALA A 493 13.16 8.83 1.70
N ASP A 494 13.81 7.91 0.98
CA ASP A 494 14.84 8.19 -0.02
C ASP A 494 14.34 9.15 -1.11
N TYR A 495 13.13 8.90 -1.65
CA TYR A 495 12.49 9.77 -2.64
C TYR A 495 12.38 11.23 -2.16
N ILE A 496 11.89 11.45 -0.93
CA ILE A 496 11.70 12.79 -0.38
C ILE A 496 13.04 13.51 -0.30
N VAL A 497 14.07 12.85 0.24
CA VAL A 497 15.39 13.45 0.39
C VAL A 497 16.02 13.72 -0.97
N ASP A 498 15.92 12.80 -1.94
CA ASP A 498 16.42 13.00 -3.30
C ASP A 498 15.71 14.17 -4.02
N MET A 499 14.42 14.44 -3.74
CA MET A 499 13.72 15.62 -4.26
C MET A 499 14.19 16.93 -3.61
N LEU A 500 14.53 16.88 -2.31
CA LEU A 500 15.02 18.03 -1.54
C LEU A 500 16.49 18.38 -1.86
N ASP A 501 17.29 17.37 -2.21
CA ASP A 501 18.72 17.47 -2.56
C ASP A 501 18.99 17.82 -4.04
N ARG A 502 17.94 18.12 -4.82
CA ARG A 502 18.11 18.43 -6.26
C ARG A 502 18.94 19.68 -6.48
N GLU A 503 19.95 19.55 -7.34
CA GLU A 503 20.76 20.67 -7.82
C GLU A 503 20.19 21.30 -9.09
N LEU A 504 20.33 22.62 -9.21
CA LEU A 504 20.04 23.35 -10.44
C LEU A 504 21.16 23.11 -11.46
N THR A 505 20.83 22.47 -12.58
CA THR A 505 21.80 22.05 -13.61
C THR A 505 21.73 22.88 -14.89
N GLY A 506 20.68 23.68 -15.08
CA GLY A 506 20.55 24.55 -16.24
C GLY A 506 19.17 25.17 -16.41
N TYR A 507 18.91 25.68 -17.61
CA TYR A 507 17.65 26.33 -17.97
C TYR A 507 17.22 26.01 -19.40
N PHE A 508 15.90 25.96 -19.61
CA PHE A 508 15.26 25.99 -20.92
C PHE A 508 14.58 27.35 -21.12
N ASN A 509 14.74 27.94 -22.31
CA ASN A 509 14.04 29.17 -22.68
C ASN A 509 12.86 28.89 -23.63
N SER A 510 11.87 29.78 -23.61
CA SER A 510 10.79 29.81 -24.60
C SER A 510 10.55 31.24 -25.08
N ARG A 511 10.13 31.37 -26.34
CA ARG A 511 9.74 32.66 -26.91
C ARG A 511 8.31 33.08 -26.52
N ALA A 512 7.54 32.20 -25.90
CA ALA A 512 6.17 32.47 -25.47
C ALA A 512 6.12 33.15 -24.09
N GLY A 513 5.08 33.94 -23.85
CA GLY A 513 4.77 34.52 -22.55
C GLY A 513 5.80 35.55 -22.05
N ASP A 514 6.08 35.50 -20.74
CA ASP A 514 7.01 36.38 -20.01
C ASP A 514 8.49 36.09 -20.29
N ARG A 515 8.78 35.05 -21.09
CA ARG A 515 10.13 34.55 -21.42
C ARG A 515 10.96 34.14 -20.21
N LYS A 516 10.33 33.85 -19.07
CA LYS A 516 11.04 33.36 -17.88
C LYS A 516 11.69 32.01 -18.20
N PRO A 517 13.01 31.83 -17.99
CA PRO A 517 13.65 30.53 -18.17
C PRO A 517 13.07 29.50 -17.18
N TRP A 518 12.78 28.30 -17.68
CA TRP A 518 12.44 27.15 -16.83
C TRP A 518 13.70 26.47 -16.34
N THR A 519 13.76 26.12 -15.06
CA THR A 519 14.90 25.43 -14.48
C THR A 519 15.01 23.99 -14.99
N GLN A 520 16.22 23.44 -15.00
CA GLN A 520 16.47 22.01 -15.13
C GLN A 520 17.17 21.52 -13.85
N PRO A 521 16.58 20.56 -13.10
CA PRO A 521 15.23 20.03 -13.28
C PRO A 521 14.13 21.09 -13.07
N MET A 522 12.96 20.92 -13.71
CA MET A 522 11.82 21.83 -13.56
C MET A 522 11.13 21.66 -12.21
N ALA A 523 11.10 20.42 -11.71
CA ALA A 523 10.48 20.02 -10.45
C ALA A 523 11.46 20.14 -9.26
N GLY A 524 11.91 21.35 -8.93
CA GLY A 524 12.77 21.59 -7.76
C GLY A 524 12.46 22.89 -7.03
N LEU A 525 12.91 22.96 -5.77
CA LEU A 525 13.03 24.16 -4.95
C LEU A 525 14.50 24.23 -4.49
N PHE A 526 15.25 25.19 -5.01
CA PHE A 526 16.72 25.13 -4.97
C PHE A 526 17.37 25.85 -3.78
N GLY A 527 16.62 26.66 -3.04
CA GLY A 527 17.18 27.36 -1.89
C GLY A 527 17.33 26.52 -0.63
N PRO A 528 17.71 27.17 0.49
CA PRO A 528 17.94 26.53 1.78
C PRO A 528 16.68 25.85 2.32
N LYS A 529 16.89 24.72 2.99
CA LYS A 529 15.84 23.91 3.59
C LYS A 529 16.16 23.69 5.07
N VAL A 530 15.15 23.74 5.92
CA VAL A 530 15.28 23.43 7.36
C VAL A 530 14.22 22.41 7.71
N MET A 531 14.60 21.36 8.44
CA MET A 531 13.64 20.34 8.86
C MET A 531 13.32 20.48 10.34
N VAL A 532 12.03 20.44 10.67
CA VAL A 532 11.54 20.43 12.06
C VAL A 532 11.30 19.00 12.50
N ILE A 533 11.92 18.59 13.59
CA ILE A 533 11.83 17.22 14.15
C ILE A 533 11.35 17.25 15.61
N ASN A 534 10.78 16.15 16.10
CA ASN A 534 10.47 16.02 17.53
C ASN A 534 10.53 14.57 18.05
N GLU A 535 10.37 14.41 19.36
CA GLU A 535 10.43 13.13 20.07
C GLU A 535 9.31 12.13 19.73
N ARG A 536 8.34 12.55 18.91
CA ARG A 536 7.22 11.72 18.44
C ARG A 536 7.40 11.25 17.00
N ALA A 537 8.40 11.76 16.29
CA ALA A 537 8.82 11.21 15.01
C ALA A 537 9.64 9.94 15.24
N GLY A 538 9.37 8.87 14.48
CA GLY A 538 10.01 7.58 14.70
C GLY A 538 9.98 6.65 13.49
N SER A 539 10.75 5.56 13.51
CA SER A 539 10.81 4.58 12.41
C SER A 539 11.32 5.23 11.12
N GLY A 540 10.58 5.18 10.02
CA GLY A 540 10.93 5.98 8.84
C GLY A 540 11.05 7.49 9.13
N GLY A 541 10.38 8.00 10.17
CA GLY A 541 10.56 9.36 10.71
C GLY A 541 11.84 9.56 11.53
N ASP A 542 12.53 8.49 11.95
CA ASP A 542 13.92 8.60 12.38
C ASP A 542 14.87 8.59 11.16
N LEU A 543 14.58 7.77 10.14
CA LEU A 543 15.44 7.62 8.96
C LEU A 543 15.44 8.86 8.06
N LEU A 544 14.30 9.55 7.91
CA LEU A 544 14.20 10.78 7.12
C LEU A 544 15.16 11.88 7.61
N PRO A 545 15.16 12.32 8.88
CA PRO A 545 16.12 13.30 9.37
C PRO A 545 17.56 12.80 9.36
N TYR A 546 17.79 11.49 9.55
CA TYR A 546 19.11 10.89 9.35
C TYR A 546 19.61 11.10 7.91
N LEU A 547 18.80 10.77 6.91
CA LEU A 547 19.14 10.93 5.49
C LEU A 547 19.27 12.39 5.07
N PHE A 548 18.41 13.27 5.60
CA PHE A 548 18.45 14.71 5.37
C PHE A 548 19.79 15.31 5.84
N ARG A 549 20.26 14.91 7.03
CA ARG A 549 21.60 15.26 7.53
C ARG A 549 22.71 14.62 6.70
N PHE A 550 22.59 13.32 6.38
CA PHE A 550 23.59 12.56 5.64
C PHE A 550 23.89 13.19 4.26
N LYS A 551 22.85 13.65 3.56
CA LYS A 551 22.97 14.33 2.26
C LYS A 551 23.37 15.81 2.39
N GLY A 552 23.37 16.37 3.60
CA GLY A 552 23.72 17.78 3.83
C GLY A 552 22.65 18.76 3.32
N VAL A 553 21.38 18.36 3.29
CA VAL A 553 20.28 19.17 2.73
C VAL A 553 20.04 20.45 3.55
N GLY A 554 20.22 20.38 4.87
CA GLY A 554 20.08 21.53 5.76
C GLY A 554 20.12 21.16 7.25
N PRO A 555 19.90 22.12 8.15
CA PRO A 555 19.88 21.86 9.58
C PRO A 555 18.54 21.27 10.06
N LEU A 556 18.62 20.53 11.16
CA LEU A 556 17.49 20.00 11.93
C LEU A 556 17.19 20.91 13.13
N VAL A 557 15.92 21.23 13.35
CA VAL A 557 15.46 22.08 14.46
C VAL A 557 14.40 21.34 15.27
N GLY A 558 14.48 21.38 16.60
CA GLY A 558 13.44 20.85 17.47
C GLY A 558 13.99 19.96 18.58
N THR A 559 13.45 18.75 18.73
CA THR A 559 13.86 17.78 19.76
C THR A 559 14.32 16.47 19.12
N LYS A 560 15.16 15.73 19.83
CA LYS A 560 15.64 14.41 19.40
C LYS A 560 14.44 13.49 19.11
N THR A 561 14.51 12.75 18.01
CA THR A 561 13.47 11.79 17.58
C THR A 561 13.39 10.55 18.49
N TRP A 562 12.40 9.68 18.27
CA TRP A 562 12.10 8.53 19.12
C TRP A 562 13.27 7.53 19.23
N GLY A 563 13.96 7.25 18.12
CA GLY A 563 15.05 6.28 18.08
C GLY A 563 14.57 4.83 18.00
N GLY A 564 13.57 4.55 17.17
CA GLY A 564 13.19 3.18 16.86
C GLY A 564 13.36 2.94 15.36
N LEU A 565 14.43 2.26 14.94
CA LEU A 565 14.74 2.00 13.52
C LEU A 565 15.14 0.54 13.28
N VAL A 566 14.28 -0.37 13.72
CA VAL A 566 14.31 -1.79 13.35
C VAL A 566 13.01 -2.15 12.63
N GLY A 567 13.11 -2.48 11.35
CA GLY A 567 11.95 -2.74 10.49
C GLY A 567 11.21 -4.04 10.83
N THR A 568 9.92 -4.09 10.50
CA THR A 568 9.00 -5.16 10.90
C THR A 568 8.34 -5.83 9.70
N TRP A 569 8.50 -7.14 9.56
CA TRP A 569 7.80 -7.96 8.56
C TRP A 569 7.84 -9.44 8.97
N ASP A 570 7.02 -10.27 8.33
CA ASP A 570 7.07 -11.75 8.39
C ASP A 570 7.09 -12.38 9.79
N THR A 571 6.61 -11.69 10.82
CA THR A 571 6.27 -12.34 12.09
C THR A 571 4.90 -13.01 11.93
N PRO A 572 4.78 -14.33 12.17
CA PRO A 572 3.49 -15.01 12.03
C PRO A 572 2.44 -14.45 13.00
N PRO A 573 1.15 -14.43 12.62
CA PRO A 573 0.08 -14.09 13.55
C PRO A 573 -0.08 -15.19 14.61
N LEU A 574 -0.67 -14.81 15.74
CA LEU A 574 -1.08 -15.75 16.79
C LEU A 574 -2.37 -16.48 16.36
N ILE A 575 -2.60 -17.68 16.92
CA ILE A 575 -3.69 -18.57 16.50
C ILE A 575 -5.10 -17.97 16.64
N ASP A 576 -5.26 -17.01 17.54
CA ASP A 576 -6.50 -16.31 17.83
C ASP A 576 -6.71 -15.03 16.97
N GLY A 577 -5.84 -14.81 15.97
CA GLY A 577 -5.84 -13.61 15.14
C GLY A 577 -5.11 -12.41 15.75
N GLY A 578 -4.50 -12.56 16.94
CA GLY A 578 -3.64 -11.56 17.54
C GLY A 578 -2.35 -11.33 16.74
N GLY A 579 -1.83 -10.10 16.81
CA GLY A 579 -0.55 -9.73 16.24
C GLY A 579 0.56 -9.71 17.29
N PHE A 580 1.71 -10.27 16.93
CA PHE A 580 2.98 -10.13 17.64
C PHE A 580 4.04 -9.70 16.63
N VAL A 581 4.97 -8.82 17.02
CA VAL A 581 6.04 -8.34 16.14
C VAL A 581 7.39 -8.61 16.79
N ALA A 582 8.19 -9.43 16.12
CA ALA A 582 9.62 -9.56 16.37
C ALA A 582 10.36 -8.69 15.32
N PRO A 583 11.03 -7.59 15.70
CA PRO A 583 11.67 -6.68 14.75
C PRO A 583 12.84 -7.34 13.98
N ARG A 584 12.89 -7.19 12.66
CA ARG A 584 13.73 -8.02 11.76
C ARG A 584 14.80 -7.27 10.95
N GLY A 585 14.66 -5.96 10.78
CA GLY A 585 15.53 -5.16 9.92
C GLY A 585 16.29 -4.07 10.64
N GLY A 586 17.44 -4.39 11.26
CA GLY A 586 18.25 -3.37 11.91
C GLY A 586 19.00 -2.49 10.92
N PHE A 587 18.96 -1.17 11.13
CA PHE A 587 19.71 -0.20 10.33
C PHE A 587 21.15 -0.04 10.83
N PHE A 588 22.11 -0.12 9.91
CA PHE A 588 23.50 0.27 10.13
C PHE A 588 23.94 1.25 9.04
N ASP A 589 24.86 2.13 9.37
CA ASP A 589 25.31 3.20 8.49
C ASP A 589 26.33 2.72 7.43
N VAL A 590 26.79 3.65 6.59
CA VAL A 590 27.77 3.36 5.53
C VAL A 590 29.17 3.02 6.06
N ASN A 591 29.43 3.23 7.36
CA ASN A 591 30.67 2.84 8.04
C ASN A 591 30.58 1.44 8.66
N GLY A 592 29.40 0.81 8.61
CA GLY A 592 29.14 -0.50 9.22
C GLY A 592 28.82 -0.42 10.70
N GLU A 593 28.38 0.74 11.20
CA GLU A 593 28.03 0.96 12.61
C GLU A 593 26.50 0.98 12.78
N TRP A 594 25.99 0.31 13.83
CA TRP A 594 24.58 0.44 14.19
C TRP A 594 24.24 1.90 14.48
N ALA A 595 23.11 2.37 13.97
CA ALA A 595 22.73 3.77 14.08
C ALA A 595 21.24 3.90 14.39
N VAL A 596 20.89 5.02 15.02
CA VAL A 596 19.51 5.50 15.27
C VAL A 596 18.71 4.70 16.30
N GLU A 597 18.67 3.37 16.22
CA GLU A 597 17.96 2.52 17.20
C GLU A 597 18.46 2.81 18.62
N ALA A 598 17.52 3.01 19.56
CA ALA A 598 17.72 3.41 20.95
C ALA A 598 18.45 4.76 21.17
N GLU A 599 18.81 5.48 20.11
CA GLU A 599 19.53 6.76 20.20
C GLU A 599 18.73 7.96 19.67
N GLY A 600 17.99 7.77 18.59
CA GLY A 600 17.30 8.82 17.83
C GLY A 600 18.25 9.76 17.08
N VAL A 601 17.67 10.67 16.30
CA VAL A 601 18.38 11.72 15.57
C VAL A 601 18.26 13.03 16.35
N ALA A 602 19.38 13.52 16.89
CA ALA A 602 19.41 14.81 17.59
C ALA A 602 19.27 15.99 16.61
N PRO A 603 18.65 17.11 17.01
CA PRO A 603 18.60 18.34 16.21
C PRO A 603 19.96 19.04 16.20
N ASP A 604 20.20 19.90 15.21
CA ASP A 604 21.34 20.82 15.20
C ASP A 604 21.04 22.07 16.05
N ILE A 605 19.76 22.45 16.14
CA ILE A 605 19.24 23.53 16.99
C ILE A 605 18.15 22.96 17.88
N GLU A 606 18.48 22.75 19.16
CA GLU A 606 17.53 22.20 20.14
C GLU A 606 16.52 23.26 20.59
N VAL A 607 15.23 22.97 20.37
CA VAL A 607 14.09 23.80 20.76
C VAL A 607 12.96 22.91 21.23
N ARG A 608 12.43 23.18 22.42
CA ARG A 608 11.29 22.46 22.99
C ARG A 608 10.01 23.25 22.82
N ASN A 609 8.91 22.54 22.54
CA ASN A 609 7.57 23.10 22.62
C ASN A 609 7.07 23.02 24.07
N ASP A 610 7.54 23.96 24.90
CA ASP A 610 7.12 24.05 26.31
C ASP A 610 5.61 24.36 26.43
N PRO A 611 4.91 23.85 27.46
CA PRO A 611 3.45 24.00 27.54
C PRO A 611 2.96 25.46 27.52
N ALA A 612 3.64 26.37 28.23
CA ALA A 612 3.20 27.76 28.35
C ALA A 612 3.13 28.52 27.00
N PRO A 613 4.20 28.56 26.16
CA PRO A 613 4.11 29.20 24.85
C PRO A 613 3.16 28.50 23.88
N VAL A 614 3.05 27.17 23.92
CA VAL A 614 2.12 26.42 23.07
C VAL A 614 0.66 26.72 23.43
N ILE A 615 0.32 26.75 24.74
CA ILE A 615 -1.02 27.13 25.22
C ILE A 615 -1.35 28.59 24.85
N ALA A 616 -0.35 29.46 24.81
CA ALA A 616 -0.51 30.84 24.34
C ALA A 616 -0.67 30.97 22.81
N GLY A 617 -0.71 29.84 22.08
CA GLY A 617 -0.90 29.79 20.62
C GLY A 617 0.39 29.85 19.80
N GLY A 618 1.57 29.90 20.44
CA GLY A 618 2.87 29.88 19.76
C GLY A 618 3.28 28.49 19.29
N ASP A 619 4.28 28.43 18.42
CA ASP A 619 4.97 27.18 18.06
C ASP A 619 6.48 27.41 18.03
N PRO A 620 7.17 27.34 19.19
CA PRO A 620 8.60 27.63 19.31
C PRO A 620 9.48 26.87 18.32
N GLN A 621 9.19 25.59 18.05
CA GLN A 621 9.96 24.78 17.10
C GLN A 621 9.81 25.27 15.65
N LEU A 622 8.57 25.52 15.21
CA LEU A 622 8.31 26.03 13.86
C LEU A 622 8.88 27.44 13.68
N GLU A 623 8.67 28.31 14.66
CA GLU A 623 9.18 29.68 14.64
C GLU A 623 10.71 29.72 14.57
N ALA A 624 11.40 28.86 15.32
CA ALA A 624 12.86 28.72 15.24
C ALA A 624 13.33 28.22 13.87
N ALA A 625 12.62 27.26 13.28
CA ALA A 625 12.95 26.73 11.96
C ALA A 625 12.77 27.79 10.85
N VAL A 626 11.70 28.60 10.92
CA VAL A 626 11.48 29.73 10.01
C VAL A 626 12.61 30.75 10.14
N ASN A 627 12.97 31.13 11.35
CA ASN A 627 14.07 32.07 11.60
C ASN A 627 15.41 31.55 11.05
N GLU A 628 15.70 30.26 11.24
CA GLU A 628 16.92 29.65 10.71
C GLU A 628 16.91 29.60 9.18
N ALA A 629 15.78 29.25 8.56
CA ALA A 629 15.65 29.24 7.11
C ALA A 629 15.83 30.66 6.51
N LEU A 630 15.26 31.68 7.16
CA LEU A 630 15.46 33.09 6.77
C LEU A 630 16.92 33.53 6.92
N ARG A 631 17.60 33.10 7.99
CA ARG A 631 19.03 33.36 8.19
C ARG A 631 19.87 32.71 7.09
N LEU A 632 19.59 31.46 6.74
CA LEU A 632 20.30 30.77 5.65
C LEU A 632 20.05 31.42 4.29
N LEU A 633 18.86 31.99 4.05
CA LEU A 633 18.56 32.71 2.81
C LEU A 633 19.42 33.96 2.58
N GLU A 634 19.97 34.58 3.64
CA GLU A 634 20.85 35.75 3.48
C GLU A 634 22.13 35.41 2.68
N THR A 635 22.59 34.16 2.77
CA THR A 635 23.83 33.71 2.11
C THR A 635 23.62 32.58 1.10
N GLY A 636 22.51 31.83 1.21
CA GLY A 636 22.22 30.64 0.42
C GLY A 636 21.13 30.82 -0.64
N LYS A 637 20.69 32.05 -0.91
CA LYS A 637 19.69 32.31 -1.95
C LYS A 637 20.21 31.92 -3.33
N VAL A 638 19.48 31.03 -4.00
CA VAL A 638 19.74 30.71 -5.41
C VAL A 638 19.24 31.85 -6.27
N THR A 639 20.14 32.42 -7.08
CA THR A 639 19.79 33.45 -8.07
C THR A 639 19.61 32.78 -9.42
N PHE A 640 18.43 32.93 -10.02
CA PHE A 640 18.18 32.38 -11.34
C PHE A 640 18.82 33.24 -12.43
N ALA A 641 19.43 32.60 -13.43
CA ALA A 641 20.03 33.28 -14.56
C ALA A 641 18.97 33.78 -15.55
N ASP A 642 19.24 34.93 -16.16
CA ASP A 642 18.48 35.42 -17.30
C ASP A 642 18.80 34.62 -18.58
N GLU A 643 17.89 34.69 -19.56
CA GLU A 643 18.13 34.14 -20.88
C GLU A 643 19.37 34.80 -21.53
N PRO A 644 20.35 34.02 -22.03
CA PRO A 644 21.50 34.59 -22.72
C PRO A 644 21.11 35.20 -24.07
N PRO A 645 21.96 36.08 -24.65
CA PRO A 645 21.71 36.64 -25.98
C PRO A 645 21.48 35.53 -27.03
N PRO A 646 20.56 35.73 -27.99
CA PRO A 646 20.28 34.74 -29.02
C PRO A 646 21.54 34.34 -29.81
N PRO A 647 21.78 33.04 -30.06
CA PRO A 647 22.97 32.60 -30.78
C PRO A 647 22.91 33.00 -32.26
N VAL A 648 23.92 33.71 -32.74
CA VAL A 648 24.08 34.04 -34.18
C VAL A 648 24.90 32.94 -34.85
N ARG A 649 24.22 31.89 -35.34
CA ARG A 649 24.85 30.74 -36.01
C ARG A 649 24.78 30.77 -37.54
N TYR A 650 23.87 31.56 -38.10
CA TYR A 650 23.74 31.68 -39.54
C TYR A 650 24.96 32.38 -40.14
N ARG A 651 25.71 31.67 -40.98
CA ARG A 651 26.74 32.24 -41.84
C ARG A 651 26.35 31.96 -43.28
N ARG A 652 26.04 33.01 -44.05
CA ARG A 652 25.91 32.90 -45.51
C ARG A 652 27.29 33.07 -46.14
N PRO A 653 27.83 32.11 -46.91
CA PRO A 653 29.03 32.36 -47.70
C PRO A 653 28.68 33.40 -48.79
N GLY A 654 29.32 34.57 -48.77
CA GLY A 654 29.32 35.51 -49.91
C GLY A 654 28.48 36.79 -49.80
N GLY A 655 28.39 37.45 -48.64
CA GLY A 655 27.94 38.85 -48.55
C GLY A 655 29.01 39.72 -47.91
N GLY A 656 29.67 40.56 -48.70
CA GLY A 656 30.67 41.52 -48.23
C GLY A 656 30.11 42.58 -47.27
N GLN A 657 31.05 43.27 -46.62
CA GLN A 657 30.88 44.39 -45.69
C GLN A 657 29.73 45.34 -45.99
#